data_AF-A0A9P6DC24-F1
#
_entry.id   AF-A0A9P6DC24-F1
#
_cell.length_a   1.000
_cell.length_b   1.000
_cell.length_c   1.000
_cell.angle_alpha   90.00
_cell.angle_beta   90.00
_cell.angle_gamma   90.00
#
_symmetry.space_group_name_H-M   'P 1'
#
loop_
_entity.id
_entity.type
_entity.pdbx_description
1 polymer ?
#
loop_
_entity_poly.entity_id
_entity_poly.type
_entity_poly.pdbx_seq_one_letter_code
_entity_poly.pdbx_strand_id
1 'polypeptide(L)'
;MALPKRIIKETERLVADPAPGITAAPHEDNLRYFDVTIQGPDGSPFSSGVFHLELFLPEEYPMAPPKVRFLTKIYHPNIDKLGRICLDILKDKWSPALQIRTVLLSIQALLSAPNPDDPLATDVAKHYKEDEKDAQRVSREWTEKYASVKRICVIGAGAGGLSALKAIVEAPQHKAGEWRVTAFEARNEVGGIWLPAPPTDDPPLTPLYDSLTTNLPHPVMAFTCFPFPPSTAMYPSASVVEKYLTSYAEHFGLMEHIQLNTAVTNVARNPTNTGWTVTLSTGDDSNYDLVIVANGHYRVPRYPNTPGLDLWLNAHKAKHSAWYRHPLDLGAKVLVVGDGPSARDISAEMSTSSTTKTLVRSVPNSPNTEIANIKTRGRITSYCADLSKVIFEDGSTEEGIDFVILATGYELSFPFLSPEILKPGLAPPIPPLPRDTYNSTYNVFPLAKHIFPLQSRYPPSSLAFMCLLMRVVPFPLMEAQARVIVHAFVNPDAINDTEEAVDIITHYEDLRHEIGDIDADAMSEKISKMWHVCRGDKQFSYRDELHRFAERDGLGMVVVPDWIKEAYERKEVLRELWVDLVSKGEADDWVRGVGEKGEHEWVDVLRRMIQYAENREKRLAGKEENYIVGDIAKL
;
A
#
# COMPACT_ATOMS: atom_id res chain seq x y z
N MET A 1 -17.09 12.32 40.09
CA MET A 1 -17.18 11.60 41.38
C MET A 1 -16.15 10.49 41.39
N ALA A 2 -15.49 10.23 42.52
CA ALA A 2 -14.56 9.11 42.63
C ALA A 2 -15.29 7.76 42.45
N LEU A 3 -14.65 6.77 41.82
CA LEU A 3 -15.24 5.45 41.66
C LEU A 3 -15.47 4.78 43.02
N PRO A 4 -16.61 4.09 43.22
CA PRO A 4 -16.84 3.28 44.40
C PRO A 4 -15.72 2.25 44.62
N LYS A 5 -15.27 2.08 45.88
CA LYS A 5 -14.24 1.11 46.27
C LYS A 5 -14.52 -0.32 45.77
N ARG A 6 -15.80 -0.68 45.62
CA ARG A 6 -16.23 -1.98 45.11
C ARG A 6 -15.77 -2.20 43.66
N ILE A 7 -15.97 -1.21 42.79
CA ILE A 7 -15.59 -1.29 41.37
C ILE A 7 -14.07 -1.45 41.27
N ILE A 8 -13.32 -0.59 41.97
CA ILE A 8 -11.84 -0.63 41.98
C ILE A 8 -11.33 -2.02 42.36
N LYS A 9 -11.83 -2.60 43.46
CA LYS A 9 -11.40 -3.94 43.92
C LYS A 9 -11.78 -5.06 42.97
N GLU A 10 -12.93 -4.98 42.32
CA GLU A 10 -13.32 -5.97 41.32
C GLU A 10 -12.47 -5.87 40.05
N THR A 11 -12.20 -4.65 39.57
CA THR A 11 -11.31 -4.41 38.43
C THR A 11 -9.90 -4.92 38.70
N GLU A 12 -9.30 -4.60 39.86
CA GLU A 12 -7.98 -5.10 40.26
C GLU A 12 -7.92 -6.62 40.25
N ARG A 13 -8.99 -7.29 40.72
CA ARG A 13 -9.07 -8.76 40.71
C ARG A 13 -9.21 -9.34 39.32
N LEU A 14 -10.02 -8.73 38.46
CA LEU A 14 -10.18 -9.17 37.07
C LEU A 14 -8.87 -9.10 36.29
N VAL A 15 -8.04 -8.08 36.57
CA VAL A 15 -6.72 -7.92 35.95
C VAL A 15 -5.70 -8.90 36.56
N ALA A 16 -5.71 -9.07 37.89
CA ALA A 16 -4.73 -9.93 38.58
C ALA A 16 -5.02 -11.44 38.42
N ASP A 17 -6.29 -11.83 38.28
CA ASP A 17 -6.75 -13.23 38.17
C ASP A 17 -7.92 -13.34 37.17
N PRO A 18 -7.64 -13.26 35.86
CA PRO A 18 -8.66 -13.38 34.83
C PRO A 18 -9.29 -14.78 34.83
N ALA A 19 -10.60 -14.85 34.60
CA ALA A 19 -11.28 -16.14 34.48
C ALA A 19 -10.85 -16.85 33.17
N PRO A 20 -10.79 -18.20 33.16
CA PRO A 20 -10.39 -18.95 31.96
C PRO A 20 -11.23 -18.59 30.74
N GLY A 21 -10.56 -18.16 29.67
CA GLY A 21 -11.22 -17.74 28.43
C GLY A 21 -12.01 -16.44 28.53
N ILE A 22 -11.85 -15.63 29.59
CA ILE A 22 -12.56 -14.37 29.76
C ILE A 22 -11.58 -13.25 30.07
N THR A 23 -11.63 -12.16 29.31
CA THR A 23 -10.96 -10.90 29.64
C THR A 23 -12.00 -9.79 29.81
N ALA A 24 -11.75 -8.89 30.76
CA ALA A 24 -12.62 -7.75 31.03
C ALA A 24 -11.75 -6.58 31.49
N ALA A 25 -11.61 -5.57 30.64
CA ALA A 25 -10.80 -4.39 30.91
C ALA A 25 -11.68 -3.14 30.93
N PRO A 26 -11.46 -2.19 31.86
CA PRO A 26 -12.19 -0.93 31.84
C PRO A 26 -11.77 -0.09 30.62
N HIS A 27 -12.72 0.60 30.01
CA HIS A 27 -12.46 1.52 28.91
C HIS A 27 -11.69 2.75 29.41
N GLU A 28 -10.75 3.26 28.60
CA GLU A 28 -9.85 4.36 28.99
C GLU A 28 -10.60 5.62 29.41
N ASP A 29 -11.66 5.99 28.67
CA ASP A 29 -12.48 7.18 28.93
C ASP A 29 -13.51 7.02 30.07
N ASN A 30 -13.88 5.78 30.43
CA ASN A 30 -14.95 5.54 31.39
C ASN A 30 -14.74 4.23 32.17
N LEU A 31 -14.24 4.36 33.39
CA LEU A 31 -13.93 3.25 34.28
C LEU A 31 -15.17 2.48 34.83
N ARG A 32 -16.39 2.88 34.46
CA ARG A 32 -17.63 2.10 34.69
C ARG A 32 -18.02 1.25 33.47
N TYR A 33 -17.37 1.46 32.35
CA TYR A 33 -17.59 0.75 31.11
C TYR A 33 -16.42 -0.22 30.87
N PHE A 34 -16.72 -1.43 30.44
CA PHE A 34 -15.75 -2.51 30.28
C PHE A 34 -15.88 -3.13 28.91
N ASP A 35 -14.74 -3.31 28.26
CA ASP A 35 -14.60 -4.13 27.07
C ASP A 35 -14.33 -5.57 27.52
N VAL A 36 -15.22 -6.47 27.12
CA VAL A 36 -15.23 -7.87 27.57
C VAL A 36 -15.06 -8.78 26.37
N THR A 37 -14.20 -9.80 26.52
CA THR A 37 -14.06 -10.88 25.54
C THR A 37 -14.31 -12.22 26.24
N ILE A 38 -15.15 -13.07 25.65
CA ILE A 38 -15.46 -14.42 26.12
C ILE A 38 -15.13 -15.42 25.01
N GLN A 39 -14.26 -16.40 25.33
CA GLN A 39 -14.02 -17.56 24.48
C GLN A 39 -15.21 -18.50 24.57
N GLY A 40 -15.66 -18.94 23.38
CA GLY A 40 -16.72 -19.91 23.23
C GLY A 40 -16.36 -21.24 23.89
N PRO A 41 -17.26 -21.83 24.69
CA PRO A 41 -16.95 -23.04 25.43
C PRO A 41 -16.63 -24.25 24.54
N ASP A 42 -15.66 -25.06 24.96
CA ASP A 42 -15.34 -26.32 24.29
C ASP A 42 -16.54 -27.28 24.28
N GLY A 43 -16.68 -28.04 23.19
CA GLY A 43 -17.80 -28.97 23.00
C GLY A 43 -19.15 -28.31 22.68
N SER A 44 -19.22 -26.97 22.64
CA SER A 44 -20.40 -26.21 22.21
C SER A 44 -20.31 -25.83 20.73
N PRO A 45 -21.43 -25.44 20.07
CA PRO A 45 -21.39 -24.90 18.71
C PRO A 45 -20.68 -23.54 18.62
N PHE A 46 -20.30 -22.95 19.74
CA PHE A 46 -19.56 -21.69 19.82
C PHE A 46 -18.05 -21.90 20.02
N SER A 47 -17.59 -23.16 20.09
CA SER A 47 -16.17 -23.50 20.27
C SER A 47 -15.27 -22.83 19.23
N SER A 48 -14.05 -22.46 19.64
CA SER A 48 -13.09 -21.65 18.86
C SER A 48 -13.53 -20.21 18.54
N GLY A 49 -14.77 -19.82 18.89
CA GLY A 49 -15.25 -18.46 18.79
C GLY A 49 -14.72 -17.56 19.91
N VAL A 50 -14.59 -16.28 19.59
CA VAL A 50 -14.23 -15.17 20.47
C VAL A 50 -15.36 -14.15 20.36
N PHE A 51 -16.07 -13.96 21.46
CA PHE A 51 -17.24 -13.09 21.52
C PHE A 51 -16.92 -11.82 22.29
N HIS A 52 -17.16 -10.68 21.66
CA HIS A 52 -17.02 -9.36 22.27
C HIS A 52 -18.35 -8.89 22.86
N LEU A 53 -18.26 -8.38 24.08
CA LEU A 53 -19.37 -7.86 24.86
C LEU A 53 -18.96 -6.50 25.43
N GLU A 54 -19.94 -5.62 25.61
CA GLU A 54 -19.78 -4.47 26.51
C GLU A 54 -20.41 -4.78 27.86
N LEU A 55 -19.82 -4.24 28.92
CA LEU A 55 -20.37 -4.28 30.26
C LEU A 55 -20.35 -2.88 30.87
N PHE A 56 -21.51 -2.41 31.34
CA PHE A 56 -21.65 -1.11 31.99
C PHE A 56 -22.14 -1.25 33.42
N LEU A 57 -21.46 -0.56 34.34
CA LEU A 57 -21.79 -0.49 35.76
C LEU A 57 -22.59 0.79 36.05
N PRO A 58 -23.93 0.70 36.23
CA PRO A 58 -24.76 1.87 36.51
C PRO A 58 -24.42 2.52 37.86
N GLU A 59 -24.92 3.72 38.11
CA GLU A 59 -24.61 4.46 39.35
C GLU A 59 -24.99 3.69 40.61
N GLU A 60 -26.08 2.93 40.53
CA GLU A 60 -26.62 2.11 41.60
C GLU A 60 -25.84 0.80 41.81
N TYR A 61 -24.86 0.46 40.97
CA TYR A 61 -24.04 -0.74 41.15
C TYR A 61 -23.26 -0.68 42.48
N PRO A 62 -23.29 -1.72 43.33
CA PRO A 62 -23.77 -3.09 43.08
C PRO A 62 -25.22 -3.39 43.51
N MET A 63 -26.02 -2.39 43.90
CA MET A 63 -27.43 -2.58 44.27
C MET A 63 -28.31 -2.90 43.05
N ALA A 64 -27.93 -2.37 41.88
CA ALA A 64 -28.47 -2.80 40.58
C ALA A 64 -27.47 -3.69 39.82
N PRO A 65 -27.94 -4.62 38.96
CA PRO A 65 -27.07 -5.45 38.15
C PRO A 65 -26.27 -4.64 37.12
N PRO A 66 -25.13 -5.18 36.64
CA PRO A 66 -24.47 -4.63 35.48
C PRO A 66 -25.35 -4.79 34.23
N LYS A 67 -25.19 -3.89 33.26
CA LYS A 67 -25.80 -4.03 31.94
C LYS A 67 -24.78 -4.66 31.01
N VAL A 68 -25.16 -5.75 30.33
CA VAL A 68 -24.26 -6.49 29.44
C VAL A 68 -24.96 -6.76 28.12
N ARG A 69 -24.27 -6.55 26.99
CA ARG A 69 -24.74 -7.00 25.67
C ARG A 69 -23.58 -7.53 24.82
N PHE A 70 -23.91 -8.47 23.93
CA PHE A 70 -23.03 -8.90 22.85
C PHE A 70 -22.88 -7.80 21.80
N LEU A 71 -21.64 -7.57 21.41
CA LEU A 71 -21.28 -6.80 20.21
C LEU A 71 -21.11 -7.75 19.02
N THR A 72 -20.55 -8.94 19.27
CA THR A 72 -20.45 -10.01 18.27
C THR A 72 -21.83 -10.59 17.97
N LYS A 73 -22.18 -10.66 16.68
CA LYS A 73 -23.40 -11.34 16.21
C LYS A 73 -23.34 -12.82 16.55
N ILE A 74 -24.41 -13.36 17.11
CA ILE A 74 -24.48 -14.75 17.55
C ILE A 74 -25.86 -15.35 17.26
N TYR A 75 -25.88 -16.61 16.85
CA TYR A 75 -27.11 -17.38 16.67
C TYR A 75 -27.38 -18.18 17.94
N HIS A 76 -28.14 -17.60 18.88
CA HIS A 76 -28.37 -18.20 20.21
C HIS A 76 -29.78 -17.88 20.74
N PRO A 77 -30.54 -18.85 21.29
CA PRO A 77 -31.92 -18.65 21.78
C PRO A 77 -32.09 -17.51 22.79
N ASN A 78 -31.15 -17.37 23.73
CA ASN A 78 -31.21 -16.38 24.80
C ASN A 78 -30.59 -15.01 24.45
N ILE A 79 -30.11 -14.80 23.23
CA ILE A 79 -29.45 -13.55 22.80
C ILE A 79 -30.15 -13.04 21.54
N ASP A 80 -30.62 -11.79 21.57
CA ASP A 80 -31.32 -11.23 20.42
C ASP A 80 -30.39 -10.52 19.41
N LYS A 81 -31.00 -9.99 18.33
CA LYS A 81 -30.28 -9.28 17.25
C LYS A 81 -29.57 -8.00 17.71
N LEU A 82 -29.92 -7.45 18.87
CA LEU A 82 -29.28 -6.28 19.48
C LEU A 82 -28.20 -6.70 20.51
N GLY A 83 -27.96 -7.99 20.66
CA GLY A 83 -26.99 -8.57 21.59
C GLY A 83 -27.47 -8.59 23.04
N ARG A 84 -28.75 -8.29 23.32
CA ARG A 84 -29.28 -8.32 24.69
C ARG A 84 -29.37 -9.77 25.17
N ILE A 85 -29.11 -9.99 26.46
CA ILE A 85 -29.02 -11.32 27.04
C ILE A 85 -30.24 -11.57 27.95
N CYS A 86 -30.94 -12.69 27.75
CA CYS A 86 -31.87 -13.20 28.74
C CYS A 86 -31.11 -14.08 29.74
N LEU A 87 -30.78 -13.49 30.90
CA LEU A 87 -30.16 -14.20 32.02
C LEU A 87 -30.72 -13.62 33.33
N ASP A 88 -31.20 -14.48 34.21
CA ASP A 88 -31.93 -14.10 35.43
C ASP A 88 -31.09 -13.28 36.42
N ILE A 89 -29.79 -13.55 36.51
CA ILE A 89 -28.86 -12.76 37.34
C ILE A 89 -28.64 -11.34 36.83
N LEU A 90 -29.01 -11.03 35.58
CA LEU A 90 -29.01 -9.65 35.04
C LEU A 90 -30.35 -8.93 35.29
N LYS A 91 -31.30 -9.59 35.98
CA LYS A 91 -32.66 -9.11 36.25
C LYS A 91 -33.02 -9.31 37.72
N ASP A 92 -33.98 -10.19 37.99
CA ASP A 92 -34.64 -10.40 39.27
C ASP A 92 -33.84 -11.28 40.24
N LYS A 93 -32.88 -12.07 39.75
CA LYS A 93 -31.98 -12.87 40.61
C LYS A 93 -30.64 -12.20 40.88
N TRP A 94 -30.50 -10.91 40.56
CA TRP A 94 -29.31 -10.15 40.94
C TRP A 94 -29.22 -10.02 42.46
N SER A 95 -28.01 -10.20 42.99
CA SER A 95 -27.69 -9.93 44.40
C SER A 95 -26.40 -9.11 44.45
N PRO A 96 -26.29 -8.07 45.31
CA PRO A 96 -25.05 -7.31 45.50
C PRO A 96 -23.84 -8.16 45.95
N ALA A 97 -24.08 -9.41 46.36
CA ALA A 97 -23.04 -10.39 46.63
C ALA A 97 -22.34 -10.92 45.37
N LEU A 98 -23.03 -10.93 44.22
CA LEU A 98 -22.47 -11.33 42.93
C LEU A 98 -21.46 -10.30 42.44
N GLN A 99 -20.47 -10.79 41.70
CA GLN A 99 -19.35 -10.01 41.16
C GLN A 99 -19.41 -10.02 39.62
N ILE A 100 -18.74 -9.05 38.98
CA ILE A 100 -18.53 -8.99 37.53
C ILE A 100 -18.04 -10.34 37.02
N ARG A 101 -17.04 -10.93 37.69
CA ARG A 101 -16.50 -12.26 37.34
C ARG A 101 -17.59 -13.35 37.30
N THR A 102 -18.50 -13.37 38.27
CA THR A 102 -19.60 -14.35 38.33
C THR A 102 -20.59 -14.15 37.19
N VAL A 103 -20.88 -12.89 36.84
CA VAL A 103 -21.74 -12.56 35.70
C VAL A 103 -21.13 -13.07 34.40
N LEU A 104 -19.85 -12.78 34.16
CA LEU A 104 -19.17 -13.20 32.93
C LEU A 104 -19.07 -14.72 32.79
N LEU A 105 -18.77 -15.43 33.89
CA LEU A 105 -18.78 -16.90 33.92
C LEU A 105 -20.17 -17.48 33.64
N SER A 106 -21.23 -16.84 34.13
CA SER A 106 -22.60 -17.30 33.89
C SER A 106 -23.01 -17.08 32.42
N ILE A 107 -22.53 -16.01 31.79
CA ILE A 107 -22.72 -15.78 30.35
C ILE A 107 -21.96 -16.83 29.54
N GLN A 108 -20.72 -17.16 29.91
CA GLN A 108 -19.96 -18.24 29.24
C GLN A 108 -20.67 -19.60 29.40
N ALA A 109 -21.21 -19.90 30.58
CA ALA A 109 -21.99 -21.12 30.81
C ALA A 109 -23.30 -21.16 30.00
N LEU A 110 -23.94 -20.00 29.78
CA LEU A 110 -25.12 -19.89 28.93
C LEU A 110 -24.82 -20.31 27.48
N LEU A 111 -23.62 -19.99 26.96
CA LEU A 111 -23.19 -20.46 25.63
C LEU A 111 -23.02 -21.99 25.57
N SER A 112 -22.58 -22.62 26.66
CA SER A 112 -22.48 -24.09 26.73
C SER A 112 -23.84 -24.78 26.74
N ALA A 113 -24.83 -24.16 27.39
CA ALA A 113 -26.16 -24.73 27.59
C ALA A 113 -27.25 -23.71 27.25
N PRO A 114 -27.55 -23.51 25.95
CA PRO A 114 -28.64 -22.65 25.52
C PRO A 114 -29.98 -23.09 26.12
N ASN A 115 -30.80 -22.14 26.56
CA ASN A 115 -32.11 -22.43 27.13
C ASN A 115 -33.24 -21.93 26.20
N PRO A 116 -33.78 -22.79 25.31
CA PRO A 116 -34.84 -22.39 24.39
C PRO A 116 -36.21 -22.20 25.09
N ASP A 117 -36.35 -22.54 26.38
CA ASP A 117 -37.59 -22.34 27.14
C ASP A 117 -37.74 -20.93 27.72
N ASP A 118 -36.65 -20.17 27.82
CA ASP A 118 -36.66 -18.74 28.19
C ASP A 118 -35.91 -17.86 27.17
N PRO A 119 -36.38 -17.78 25.91
CA PRO A 119 -35.63 -17.16 24.84
C PRO A 119 -35.85 -15.65 24.73
N LEU A 120 -34.86 -14.98 24.17
CA LEU A 120 -35.01 -13.60 23.67
C LEU A 120 -35.15 -13.57 22.14
N ALA A 121 -34.52 -14.53 21.45
CA ALA A 121 -34.67 -14.77 20.02
C ALA A 121 -35.62 -15.95 19.79
N THR A 122 -36.92 -15.64 19.63
CA THR A 122 -37.99 -16.66 19.55
C THR A 122 -37.91 -17.52 18.29
N ASP A 123 -37.42 -16.97 17.19
CA ASP A 123 -37.15 -17.68 15.93
C ASP A 123 -36.04 -18.71 16.10
N VAL A 124 -34.92 -18.31 16.73
CA VAL A 124 -33.80 -19.19 17.03
C VAL A 124 -34.21 -20.28 18.01
N ALA A 125 -34.94 -19.92 19.06
CA ALA A 125 -35.43 -20.88 20.06
C ALA A 125 -36.38 -21.92 19.47
N LYS A 126 -37.29 -21.49 18.59
CA LYS A 126 -38.16 -22.40 17.84
C LYS A 126 -37.34 -23.39 17.01
N HIS A 127 -36.31 -22.90 16.31
CA HIS A 127 -35.42 -23.75 15.53
C HIS A 127 -34.70 -24.78 16.41
N TYR A 128 -34.14 -24.36 17.55
CA TYR A 128 -33.51 -25.27 18.52
C TYR A 128 -34.46 -26.35 19.07
N LYS A 129 -35.76 -26.05 19.23
CA LYS A 129 -36.77 -27.02 19.68
C LYS A 129 -37.22 -27.98 18.58
N GLU A 130 -37.28 -27.51 17.33
CA GLU A 130 -37.74 -28.30 16.18
C GLU A 130 -36.64 -29.20 15.61
N ASP A 131 -35.42 -28.67 15.45
CA ASP A 131 -34.23 -29.40 14.97
C ASP A 131 -32.96 -28.85 15.62
N GLU A 132 -32.61 -29.41 16.78
CA GLU A 132 -31.43 -28.99 17.53
C GLU A 132 -30.12 -29.19 16.74
N LYS A 133 -30.03 -30.25 15.93
CA LYS A 133 -28.78 -30.55 15.20
C LYS A 133 -28.53 -29.52 14.10
N ASP A 134 -29.57 -29.16 13.35
CA ASP A 134 -29.44 -28.10 12.34
C ASP A 134 -29.21 -26.74 12.98
N ALA A 135 -29.91 -26.41 14.08
CA ALA A 135 -29.70 -25.17 14.81
C ALA A 135 -28.27 -25.03 15.36
N GLN A 136 -27.68 -26.12 15.87
CA GLN A 136 -26.26 -26.15 16.28
C GLN A 136 -25.31 -26.01 15.09
N ARG A 137 -25.63 -26.58 13.91
CA ARG A 137 -24.85 -26.38 12.67
C ARG A 137 -24.84 -24.90 12.28
N VAL A 138 -26.00 -24.25 12.23
CA VAL A 138 -26.13 -22.81 11.93
C VAL A 138 -25.39 -21.96 12.97
N SER A 139 -25.42 -22.36 14.24
CA SER A 139 -24.68 -21.68 15.31
C SER A 139 -23.17 -21.74 15.12
N ARG A 140 -22.63 -22.88 14.66
CA ARG A 140 -21.21 -23.01 14.27
C ARG A 140 -20.87 -22.12 13.09
N GLU A 141 -21.68 -22.14 12.04
CA GLU A 141 -21.48 -21.28 10.85
C GLU A 141 -21.47 -19.80 11.22
N TRP A 142 -22.34 -19.37 12.13
CA TRP A 142 -22.34 -18.01 12.66
C TRP A 142 -21.10 -17.72 13.50
N THR A 143 -20.66 -18.67 14.33
CA THR A 143 -19.45 -18.53 15.14
C THR A 143 -18.21 -18.38 14.25
N GLU A 144 -18.05 -19.25 13.25
CA GLU A 144 -16.96 -19.16 12.28
C GLU A 144 -16.99 -17.83 11.51
N LYS A 145 -18.19 -17.33 11.19
CA LYS A 145 -18.36 -16.09 10.42
C LYS A 145 -18.14 -14.81 11.22
N TYR A 146 -18.60 -14.77 12.47
CA TYR A 146 -18.70 -13.53 13.26
C TYR A 146 -17.81 -13.50 14.50
N ALA A 147 -17.38 -14.65 15.00
CA ALA A 147 -16.61 -14.80 16.23
C ALA A 147 -15.23 -15.41 16.00
N SER A 148 -14.80 -15.66 14.75
CA SER A 148 -13.44 -16.14 14.50
C SER A 148 -12.43 -14.99 14.46
N VAL A 149 -11.20 -15.29 14.91
CA VAL A 149 -10.08 -14.36 14.73
C VAL A 149 -9.65 -14.39 13.27
N LYS A 150 -9.87 -13.30 12.54
CA LYS A 150 -9.47 -13.22 11.13
C LYS A 150 -7.95 -13.14 11.02
N ARG A 151 -7.38 -13.97 10.15
CA ARG A 151 -5.97 -13.96 9.80
C ARG A 151 -5.74 -13.17 8.53
N ILE A 152 -4.85 -12.20 8.57
CA ILE A 152 -4.50 -11.33 7.44
C ILE A 152 -3.05 -11.58 7.04
N CYS A 153 -2.83 -11.90 5.77
CA CYS A 153 -1.50 -12.02 5.18
C CYS A 153 -1.15 -10.74 4.43
N VAL A 154 0.03 -10.18 4.68
CA VAL A 154 0.61 -9.09 3.88
C VAL A 154 1.85 -9.61 3.16
N ILE A 155 1.89 -9.48 1.84
CA ILE A 155 3.01 -9.98 1.03
C ILE A 155 3.96 -8.81 0.73
N GLY A 156 5.12 -8.81 1.39
CA GLY A 156 6.15 -7.77 1.30
C GLY A 156 6.13 -6.79 2.48
N ALA A 157 7.31 -6.39 2.97
CA ALA A 157 7.52 -5.38 4.01
C ALA A 157 8.31 -4.16 3.49
N GLY A 158 8.08 -3.80 2.22
CA GLY A 158 8.41 -2.47 1.71
C GLY A 158 7.44 -1.41 2.23
N ALA A 159 7.57 -0.16 1.75
CA ALA A 159 6.73 0.96 2.19
C ALA A 159 5.22 0.66 2.18
N GLY A 160 4.71 -0.01 1.13
CA GLY A 160 3.30 -0.40 1.05
C GLY A 160 2.88 -1.45 2.08
N GLY A 161 3.74 -2.43 2.36
CA GLY A 161 3.49 -3.45 3.39
C GLY A 161 3.51 -2.85 4.80
N LEU A 162 4.47 -1.95 5.06
CA LEU A 162 4.54 -1.22 6.33
C LEU A 162 3.33 -0.33 6.57
N SER A 163 2.85 0.39 5.54
CA SER A 163 1.64 1.20 5.69
C SER A 163 0.37 0.36 5.88
N ALA A 164 0.29 -0.81 5.22
CA ALA A 164 -0.79 -1.78 5.43
C ALA A 164 -0.80 -2.32 6.87
N LEU A 165 0.37 -2.75 7.37
CA LEU A 165 0.53 -3.20 8.74
C LEU A 165 0.10 -2.12 9.72
N LYS A 166 0.61 -0.89 9.59
CA LYS A 166 0.23 0.22 10.47
C LYS A 166 -1.28 0.41 10.51
N ALA A 167 -1.94 0.46 9.34
CA ALA A 167 -3.38 0.64 9.28
C ALA A 167 -4.15 -0.51 9.96
N ILE A 168 -3.66 -1.75 9.83
CA ILE A 168 -4.26 -2.92 10.47
C ILE A 168 -4.05 -2.89 11.99
N VAL A 169 -2.83 -2.63 12.47
CA VAL A 169 -2.55 -2.67 13.92
C VAL A 169 -3.25 -1.54 14.68
N GLU A 170 -3.50 -0.41 14.01
CA GLU A 170 -4.29 0.69 14.57
C GLU A 170 -5.81 0.42 14.51
N ALA A 171 -6.26 -0.54 13.72
CA ALA A 171 -7.68 -0.86 13.58
C ALA A 171 -8.27 -1.39 14.90
N PRO A 172 -9.49 -0.98 15.28
CA PRO A 172 -10.16 -1.48 16.48
C PRO A 172 -10.23 -3.01 16.54
N GLN A 173 -10.43 -3.67 15.40
CA GLN A 173 -10.50 -5.13 15.27
C GLN A 173 -9.19 -5.81 15.68
N HIS A 174 -8.03 -5.26 15.30
CA HIS A 174 -6.75 -5.81 15.74
C HIS A 174 -6.53 -5.60 17.24
N LYS A 175 -6.80 -4.38 17.74
CA LYS A 175 -6.67 -4.05 19.16
C LYS A 175 -7.60 -4.88 20.06
N ALA A 176 -8.78 -5.23 19.57
CA ALA A 176 -9.72 -6.12 20.24
C ALA A 176 -9.32 -7.61 20.18
N GLY A 177 -8.28 -7.96 19.40
CA GLY A 177 -7.86 -9.36 19.20
C GLY A 177 -8.69 -10.12 18.17
N GLU A 178 -9.60 -9.44 17.46
CA GLU A 178 -10.42 -10.02 16.38
C GLU A 178 -9.58 -10.30 15.13
N TRP A 179 -8.52 -9.52 14.88
CA TRP A 179 -7.64 -9.70 13.73
C TRP A 179 -6.21 -10.02 14.15
N ARG A 180 -5.58 -10.98 13.45
CA ARG A 180 -4.15 -11.25 13.52
C ARG A 180 -3.52 -11.06 12.16
N VAL A 181 -2.48 -10.25 12.09
CA VAL A 181 -1.75 -9.96 10.86
C VAL A 181 -0.36 -10.56 10.90
N THR A 182 0.09 -11.07 9.75
CA THR A 182 1.47 -11.47 9.51
C THR A 182 1.90 -10.96 8.15
N ALA A 183 2.96 -10.18 8.12
CA ALA A 183 3.63 -9.80 6.89
C ALA A 183 4.80 -10.75 6.61
N PHE A 184 4.93 -11.17 5.36
CA PHE A 184 6.04 -12.01 4.91
C PHE A 184 6.97 -11.20 4.01
N GLU A 185 8.24 -11.11 4.41
CA GLU A 185 9.29 -10.43 3.67
C GLU A 185 10.36 -11.43 3.28
N ALA A 186 10.64 -11.52 1.98
CA ALA A 186 11.62 -12.45 1.44
C ALA A 186 13.04 -12.09 1.86
N ARG A 187 13.29 -10.80 2.12
CA ARG A 187 14.60 -10.27 2.50
C ARG A 187 14.81 -10.33 4.01
N ASN A 188 16.04 -10.10 4.42
CA ASN A 188 16.47 -10.16 5.82
C ASN A 188 16.16 -8.90 6.63
N GLU A 189 15.66 -7.84 5.99
CA GLU A 189 15.27 -6.56 6.61
C GLU A 189 14.08 -5.96 5.85
N VAL A 190 13.42 -4.98 6.46
CA VAL A 190 12.33 -4.21 5.84
C VAL A 190 12.86 -3.17 4.83
N GLY A 191 11.96 -2.48 4.12
CA GLY A 191 12.30 -1.33 3.28
C GLY A 191 12.17 -1.57 1.77
N GLY A 192 11.98 -2.82 1.34
CA GLY A 192 11.68 -3.18 -0.05
C GLY A 192 12.79 -2.75 -1.01
N ILE A 193 12.46 -1.94 -2.03
CA ILE A 193 13.48 -1.44 -2.98
C ILE A 193 14.52 -0.54 -2.31
N TRP A 194 14.21 0.10 -1.19
CA TRP A 194 15.14 1.00 -0.50
C TRP A 194 16.24 0.26 0.27
N LEU A 195 16.06 -1.04 0.53
CA LEU A 195 17.08 -1.88 1.14
C LEU A 195 18.16 -2.22 0.09
N PRO A 196 19.42 -1.81 0.26
CA PRO A 196 20.48 -2.05 -0.73
C PRO A 196 20.81 -3.53 -0.88
N ALA A 197 21.26 -3.92 -2.09
CA ALA A 197 21.78 -5.24 -2.40
C ALA A 197 22.73 -5.16 -3.60
N PRO A 198 23.74 -6.04 -3.68
CA PRO A 198 24.57 -6.15 -4.87
C PRO A 198 23.74 -6.52 -6.11
N PRO A 199 24.12 -6.08 -7.32
CA PRO A 199 23.40 -6.39 -8.56
C PRO A 199 23.76 -7.80 -9.08
N THR A 200 23.70 -8.82 -8.22
CA THR A 200 24.14 -10.19 -8.54
C THR A 200 23.01 -11.16 -8.86
N ASP A 201 21.82 -10.93 -8.29
CA ASP A 201 20.63 -11.74 -8.59
C ASP A 201 20.05 -11.43 -9.98
N ASP A 202 19.26 -12.36 -10.50
CA ASP A 202 18.57 -12.23 -11.78
C ASP A 202 17.05 -12.50 -11.63
N PRO A 203 16.20 -11.45 -11.56
CA PRO A 203 16.54 -10.03 -11.49
C PRO A 203 17.07 -9.59 -10.11
N PRO A 204 17.79 -8.45 -10.00
CA PRO A 204 18.36 -7.94 -8.77
C PRO A 204 17.30 -7.75 -7.69
N LEU A 205 17.68 -7.90 -6.42
CA LEU A 205 16.77 -7.67 -5.29
C LEU A 205 16.33 -6.20 -5.17
N THR A 206 17.15 -5.28 -5.66
CA THR A 206 16.82 -3.86 -5.73
C THR A 206 17.44 -3.19 -6.97
N PRO A 207 16.73 -2.22 -7.59
CA PRO A 207 17.26 -1.42 -8.69
C PRO A 207 18.08 -0.19 -8.24
N LEU A 208 18.34 -0.02 -6.93
CA LEU A 208 19.11 1.12 -6.42
C LEU A 208 20.50 1.23 -7.05
N TYR A 209 20.97 2.46 -7.24
CA TYR A 209 22.33 2.79 -7.63
C TYR A 209 22.93 3.80 -6.64
N ASP A 210 24.26 3.92 -6.63
CA ASP A 210 25.01 4.46 -5.49
C ASP A 210 24.71 5.95 -5.24
N SER A 211 24.47 6.71 -6.32
CA SER A 211 24.16 8.13 -6.31
C SER A 211 22.67 8.45 -6.15
N LEU A 212 21.80 7.44 -5.97
CA LEU A 212 20.36 7.64 -5.96
C LEU A 212 19.94 8.53 -4.78
N THR A 213 19.28 9.63 -5.13
CA THR A 213 18.48 10.46 -4.22
C THR A 213 17.02 10.38 -4.63
N THR A 214 16.10 10.77 -3.75
CA THR A 214 14.69 10.90 -4.13
C THR A 214 14.54 11.84 -5.34
N ASN A 215 13.52 11.59 -6.14
CA ASN A 215 13.10 12.47 -7.24
C ASN A 215 11.98 13.44 -6.83
N LEU A 216 11.51 13.34 -5.59
CA LEU A 216 10.54 14.22 -4.96
C LEU A 216 11.15 14.84 -3.70
N PRO A 217 10.78 16.09 -3.36
CA PRO A 217 11.17 16.66 -2.07
C PRO A 217 10.54 15.83 -0.94
N HIS A 218 11.34 15.48 0.07
CA HIS A 218 10.89 14.55 1.11
C HIS A 218 9.65 15.03 1.90
N PRO A 219 9.37 16.34 2.12
CA PRO A 219 8.14 16.77 2.78
C PRO A 219 6.88 16.39 2.00
N VAL A 220 6.96 16.36 0.66
CA VAL A 220 5.87 15.88 -0.20
C VAL A 220 5.77 14.35 -0.14
N MET A 221 6.91 13.67 -0.10
CA MET A 221 7.00 12.21 -0.21
C MET A 221 6.72 11.45 1.08
N ALA A 222 6.93 12.04 2.27
CA ALA A 222 6.82 11.37 3.57
C ALA A 222 5.43 10.78 3.84
N PHE A 223 5.33 9.73 4.66
CA PHE A 223 4.05 9.36 5.27
C PHE A 223 3.51 10.54 6.08
N THR A 224 2.20 10.82 5.97
CA THR A 224 1.61 12.00 6.61
C THR A 224 1.61 11.88 8.13
N CYS A 225 1.62 10.65 8.63
CA CYS A 225 1.72 10.33 10.06
C CYS A 225 3.15 10.28 10.60
N PHE A 226 4.19 10.43 9.77
CA PHE A 226 5.58 10.28 10.21
C PHE A 226 6.54 11.10 9.32
N PRO A 227 6.83 12.37 9.64
CA PRO A 227 7.73 13.18 8.83
C PRO A 227 9.19 12.68 8.93
N PHE A 228 10.02 13.04 7.93
CA PHE A 228 11.47 12.83 8.05
C PHE A 228 12.06 13.70 9.18
N PRO A 229 13.20 13.30 9.78
CA PRO A 229 13.87 14.08 10.81
C PRO A 229 14.18 15.53 10.38
N PRO A 230 14.24 16.49 11.32
CA PRO A 230 14.66 17.86 11.03
C PRO A 230 16.02 17.93 10.32
N SER A 231 16.22 18.97 9.52
CA SER A 231 17.44 19.19 8.72
C SER A 231 17.77 18.09 7.70
N THR A 232 16.84 17.20 7.38
CA THR A 232 17.00 16.25 6.28
C THR A 232 17.21 17.01 4.96
N ALA A 233 18.16 16.56 4.13
CA ALA A 233 18.37 17.11 2.79
C ALA A 233 17.06 17.06 1.99
N MET A 234 16.71 18.14 1.27
CA MET A 234 15.42 18.26 0.57
C MET A 234 15.12 17.05 -0.33
N TYR A 235 16.15 16.55 -1.03
CA TYR A 235 16.11 15.29 -1.78
C TYR A 235 17.11 14.30 -1.17
N PRO A 236 16.70 13.53 -0.15
CA PRO A 236 17.62 12.67 0.59
C PRO A 236 18.13 11.50 -0.25
N SER A 237 19.26 10.93 0.14
CA SER A 237 19.82 9.72 -0.48
C SER A 237 18.95 8.49 -0.18
N ALA A 238 19.10 7.43 -0.99
CA ALA A 238 18.43 6.16 -0.76
C ALA A 238 18.64 5.60 0.66
N SER A 239 19.86 5.75 1.20
CA SER A 239 20.20 5.30 2.55
C SER A 239 19.44 6.04 3.66
N VAL A 240 19.03 7.29 3.42
CA VAL A 240 18.22 8.05 4.37
C VAL A 240 16.77 7.60 4.31
N VAL A 241 16.26 7.25 3.12
CA VAL A 241 14.90 6.71 2.96
C VAL A 241 14.79 5.30 3.56
N GLU A 242 15.81 4.47 3.40
CA GLU A 242 15.89 3.14 4.04
C GLU A 242 15.79 3.27 5.56
N LYS A 243 16.66 4.09 6.18
CA LYS A 243 16.60 4.37 7.63
C LYS A 243 15.26 4.93 8.08
N TYR A 244 14.62 5.78 7.26
CA TYR A 244 13.30 6.32 7.54
C TYR A 244 12.24 5.22 7.60
N LEU A 245 12.25 4.26 6.67
CA LEU A 245 11.31 3.13 6.68
C LEU A 245 11.56 2.17 7.84
N THR A 246 12.82 1.93 8.19
CA THR A 246 13.19 1.16 9.40
C THR A 246 12.69 1.86 10.66
N SER A 247 12.94 3.17 10.78
CA SER A 247 12.45 3.98 11.90
C SER A 247 10.91 4.02 11.97
N TYR A 248 10.23 4.03 10.83
CA TYR A 248 8.76 3.94 10.76
C TYR A 248 8.27 2.60 11.30
N ALA A 249 8.88 1.49 10.88
CA ALA A 249 8.51 0.16 11.36
C ALA A 249 8.73 0.01 12.87
N GLU A 250 9.85 0.51 13.40
CA GLU A 250 10.15 0.51 14.84
C GLU A 250 9.19 1.41 15.63
N HIS A 251 8.97 2.64 15.17
CA HIS A 251 8.14 3.63 15.87
C HIS A 251 6.71 3.15 16.08
N PHE A 252 6.14 2.46 15.09
CA PHE A 252 4.78 1.90 15.17
C PHE A 252 4.74 0.44 15.64
N GLY A 253 5.85 -0.13 16.11
CA GLY A 253 5.90 -1.49 16.64
C GLY A 253 5.64 -2.60 15.61
N LEU A 254 5.85 -2.33 14.31
CA LEU A 254 5.41 -3.23 13.24
C LEU A 254 6.26 -4.51 13.13
N MET A 255 7.49 -4.48 13.65
CA MET A 255 8.45 -5.58 13.51
C MET A 255 7.96 -6.90 14.11
N GLU A 256 7.14 -6.87 15.16
CA GLU A 256 6.59 -8.11 15.76
C GLU A 256 5.60 -8.85 14.85
N HIS A 257 5.08 -8.16 13.83
CA HIS A 257 4.14 -8.71 12.85
C HIS A 257 4.82 -9.13 11.54
N ILE A 258 6.14 -9.00 11.43
CA ILE A 258 6.89 -9.25 10.20
C ILE A 258 7.74 -10.51 10.37
N GLN A 259 7.56 -11.46 9.45
CA GLN A 259 8.43 -12.61 9.30
C GLN A 259 9.41 -12.36 8.13
N LEU A 260 10.64 -12.04 8.49
CA LEU A 260 11.77 -11.84 7.56
C LEU A 260 12.30 -13.18 7.04
N ASN A 261 13.04 -13.14 5.94
CA ASN A 261 13.62 -14.31 5.25
C ASN A 261 12.56 -15.36 4.83
N THR A 262 11.33 -14.93 4.60
CA THR A 262 10.21 -15.79 4.23
C THR A 262 9.51 -15.24 3.01
N ALA A 263 9.73 -15.87 1.86
CA ALA A 263 9.02 -15.53 0.64
C ALA A 263 7.67 -16.25 0.58
N VAL A 264 6.63 -15.55 0.12
CA VAL A 264 5.39 -16.20 -0.32
C VAL A 264 5.60 -16.74 -1.72
N THR A 265 5.43 -18.05 -1.90
CA THR A 265 5.69 -18.74 -3.16
C THR A 265 4.42 -19.11 -3.90
N ASN A 266 3.29 -19.27 -3.19
CA ASN A 266 1.99 -19.52 -3.79
C ASN A 266 0.85 -19.00 -2.90
N VAL A 267 -0.23 -18.54 -3.53
CA VAL A 267 -1.49 -18.14 -2.90
C VAL A 267 -2.63 -18.73 -3.74
N ALA A 268 -3.43 -19.57 -3.11
CA ALA A 268 -4.56 -20.25 -3.72
C ALA A 268 -5.83 -20.08 -2.89
N ARG A 269 -7.00 -20.35 -3.48
CA ARG A 269 -8.24 -20.46 -2.71
C ARG A 269 -8.14 -21.64 -1.76
N ASN A 270 -8.58 -21.44 -0.52
CA ASN A 270 -8.72 -22.55 0.40
C ASN A 270 -9.88 -23.46 -0.07
N PRO A 271 -9.71 -24.79 -0.15
CA PRO A 271 -10.75 -25.70 -0.64
C PRO A 271 -11.88 -25.94 0.37
N THR A 272 -11.65 -25.62 1.65
CA THR A 272 -12.56 -25.90 2.77
C THR A 272 -13.30 -24.69 3.31
N ASN A 273 -12.87 -23.47 2.99
CA ASN A 273 -13.50 -22.24 3.45
C ASN A 273 -13.36 -21.08 2.45
N THR A 274 -13.85 -19.90 2.83
CA THR A 274 -13.82 -18.70 1.98
C THR A 274 -12.50 -17.92 2.05
N GLY A 275 -11.45 -18.48 2.64
CA GLY A 275 -10.12 -17.87 2.76
C GLY A 275 -9.14 -18.32 1.67
N TRP A 276 -7.87 -18.20 2.02
CA TRP A 276 -6.69 -18.38 1.17
C TRP A 276 -5.72 -19.35 1.82
N THR A 277 -5.13 -20.21 1.02
CA THR A 277 -3.95 -21.00 1.40
C THR A 277 -2.72 -20.29 0.87
N VAL A 278 -1.80 -19.92 1.77
CA VAL A 278 -0.54 -19.25 1.47
C VAL A 278 0.60 -20.22 1.74
N THR A 279 1.38 -20.54 0.70
CA THR A 279 2.58 -21.38 0.79
C THR A 279 3.81 -20.49 0.93
N LEU A 280 4.67 -20.84 1.88
CA LEU A 280 5.89 -20.10 2.20
C LEU A 280 7.14 -20.82 1.66
N SER A 281 8.24 -20.09 1.52
CA SER A 281 9.54 -20.65 1.12
C SER A 281 10.12 -21.63 2.14
N THR A 282 9.61 -21.63 3.38
CA THR A 282 9.97 -22.62 4.42
C THR A 282 9.32 -23.99 4.19
N GLY A 283 8.35 -24.10 3.29
CA GLY A 283 7.58 -25.31 3.03
C GLY A 283 6.29 -25.43 3.84
N ASP A 284 6.00 -24.47 4.72
CA ASP A 284 4.77 -24.44 5.51
C ASP A 284 3.62 -23.79 4.73
N ASP A 285 2.48 -24.46 4.69
CA ASP A 285 1.21 -23.87 4.25
C ASP A 285 0.47 -23.27 5.44
N SER A 286 -0.11 -22.08 5.24
CA SER A 286 -0.92 -21.41 6.25
C SER A 286 -2.20 -20.83 5.67
N ASN A 287 -3.29 -20.94 6.42
CA ASN A 287 -4.59 -20.41 6.04
C ASN A 287 -4.76 -18.97 6.53
N TYR A 288 -5.28 -18.11 5.65
CA TYR A 288 -5.59 -16.72 5.91
C TYR A 288 -6.98 -16.37 5.37
N ASP A 289 -7.69 -15.47 6.03
CA ASP A 289 -8.99 -15.01 5.57
C ASP A 289 -8.86 -13.92 4.51
N LEU A 290 -7.83 -13.08 4.65
CA LEU A 290 -7.61 -11.88 3.84
C LEU A 290 -6.15 -11.79 3.41
N VAL A 291 -5.89 -11.33 2.18
CA VAL A 291 -4.54 -11.18 1.63
C VAL A 291 -4.36 -9.77 1.07
N ILE A 292 -3.22 -9.14 1.38
CA ILE A 292 -2.78 -7.87 0.81
C ILE A 292 -1.48 -8.12 0.04
N VAL A 293 -1.48 -7.81 -1.25
CA VAL A 293 -0.34 -7.90 -2.15
C VAL A 293 0.39 -6.56 -2.18
N ALA A 294 1.54 -6.48 -1.51
CA ALA A 294 2.38 -5.29 -1.40
C ALA A 294 3.83 -5.55 -1.87
N ASN A 295 4.02 -6.47 -2.81
CA ASN A 295 5.35 -6.91 -3.30
C ASN A 295 6.05 -5.88 -4.21
N GLY A 296 5.35 -4.81 -4.59
CA GLY A 296 5.87 -3.77 -5.49
C GLY A 296 5.98 -4.20 -6.95
N HIS A 297 6.38 -3.27 -7.81
CA HIS A 297 6.40 -3.46 -9.27
C HIS A 297 7.66 -2.90 -9.97
N TYR A 298 8.76 -2.70 -9.23
CA TYR A 298 10.04 -2.20 -9.75
C TYR A 298 11.18 -3.22 -9.58
N ARG A 299 10.90 -4.50 -9.88
CA ARG A 299 11.90 -5.57 -9.82
C ARG A 299 12.12 -6.26 -11.16
N VAL A 300 11.06 -6.73 -11.82
CA VAL A 300 11.16 -7.46 -13.09
C VAL A 300 11.38 -6.48 -14.25
N PRO A 301 12.55 -6.50 -14.93
CA PRO A 301 12.84 -5.58 -16.02
C PRO A 301 11.91 -5.75 -17.21
N ARG A 302 11.60 -4.65 -17.90
CA ARG A 302 10.93 -4.69 -19.21
C ARG A 302 11.94 -4.50 -20.32
N TYR A 303 12.01 -5.45 -21.25
CA TYR A 303 12.84 -5.36 -22.45
C TYR A 303 11.99 -5.01 -23.68
N PRO A 304 12.44 -4.08 -24.55
CA PRO A 304 11.76 -3.82 -25.81
C PRO A 304 12.01 -4.96 -26.80
N ASN A 305 10.99 -5.30 -27.60
CA ASN A 305 11.14 -6.27 -28.70
C ASN A 305 11.80 -5.61 -29.92
N THR A 306 13.08 -5.23 -29.78
CA THR A 306 13.85 -4.58 -30.84
C THR A 306 14.81 -5.58 -31.48
N PRO A 307 14.80 -5.75 -32.81
CA PRO A 307 15.71 -6.66 -33.52
C PRO A 307 17.18 -6.51 -33.09
N GLY A 308 17.83 -7.65 -32.81
CA GLY A 308 19.23 -7.72 -32.44
C GLY A 308 19.57 -7.44 -30.97
N LEU A 309 18.60 -6.98 -30.16
CA LEU A 309 18.86 -6.66 -28.74
C LEU A 309 19.36 -7.88 -27.95
N ASP A 310 18.78 -9.07 -28.19
CA ASP A 310 19.17 -10.30 -27.50
C ASP A 310 20.65 -10.64 -27.73
N LEU A 311 21.20 -10.34 -28.91
CA LEU A 311 22.63 -10.54 -29.18
C LEU A 311 23.50 -9.67 -28.29
N TRP A 312 23.07 -8.42 -28.03
CA TRP A 312 23.79 -7.49 -27.16
C TRP A 312 23.66 -7.87 -25.69
N LEU A 313 22.48 -8.33 -25.25
CA LEU A 313 22.27 -8.83 -23.89
C LEU A 313 23.14 -10.06 -23.62
N ASN A 314 23.11 -11.04 -24.52
CA ASN A 314 23.87 -12.29 -24.41
C ASN A 314 25.40 -12.07 -24.46
N ALA A 315 25.86 -11.03 -25.16
CA ALA A 315 27.26 -10.63 -25.20
C ALA A 315 27.68 -9.72 -24.04
N HIS A 316 26.79 -9.46 -23.07
CA HIS A 316 27.00 -8.51 -21.97
C HIS A 316 27.39 -7.10 -22.45
N LYS A 317 26.88 -6.70 -23.62
CA LYS A 317 27.03 -5.35 -24.20
C LYS A 317 25.86 -4.43 -23.89
N ALA A 318 24.78 -4.99 -23.38
CA ALA A 318 23.63 -4.26 -22.86
C ALA A 318 23.23 -4.80 -21.49
N LYS A 319 22.71 -3.93 -20.61
CA LYS A 319 22.00 -4.36 -19.40
C LYS A 319 20.82 -3.44 -19.09
N HIS A 320 19.86 -3.94 -18.33
CA HIS A 320 18.79 -3.10 -17.82
C HIS A 320 19.27 -2.22 -16.66
N SER A 321 18.65 -1.05 -16.49
CA SER A 321 18.91 -0.10 -15.40
C SER A 321 18.82 -0.71 -14.00
N ALA A 322 18.11 -1.82 -13.82
CA ALA A 322 18.05 -2.55 -12.55
C ALA A 322 19.43 -3.05 -12.06
N TRP A 323 20.38 -3.31 -12.98
CA TRP A 323 21.77 -3.71 -12.68
C TRP A 323 22.75 -2.54 -12.74
N TYR A 324 22.27 -1.31 -12.91
CA TYR A 324 23.13 -0.13 -12.82
C TYR A 324 23.47 0.17 -11.36
N ARG A 325 24.70 0.63 -11.10
CA ARG A 325 25.17 1.04 -9.77
C ARG A 325 25.99 2.33 -9.85
N HIS A 326 26.88 2.40 -10.82
CA HIS A 326 27.77 3.55 -11.07
C HIS A 326 28.20 3.60 -12.54
N PRO A 327 28.73 4.74 -13.02
CA PRO A 327 29.12 4.91 -14.43
C PRO A 327 30.48 4.27 -14.79
N LEU A 328 31.22 3.72 -13.82
CA LEU A 328 32.51 3.07 -14.06
C LEU A 328 32.35 1.76 -14.88
N ASP A 329 33.37 1.43 -15.65
CA ASP A 329 33.51 0.18 -16.43
C ASP A 329 32.50 -0.04 -17.58
N LEU A 330 31.86 1.03 -18.07
CA LEU A 330 30.89 0.99 -19.18
C LEU A 330 31.47 1.48 -20.52
N GLY A 331 32.76 1.84 -20.55
CA GLY A 331 33.43 2.34 -21.74
C GLY A 331 33.28 3.85 -21.96
N ALA A 332 33.82 4.32 -23.09
CA ALA A 332 33.91 5.74 -23.41
C ALA A 332 32.65 6.28 -24.12
N LYS A 333 31.93 5.42 -24.85
CA LYS A 333 30.68 5.77 -25.53
C LYS A 333 29.53 4.89 -25.06
N VAL A 334 28.62 5.47 -24.29
CA VAL A 334 27.50 4.75 -23.67
C VAL A 334 26.18 5.21 -24.27
N LEU A 335 25.28 4.28 -24.53
CA LEU A 335 23.93 4.54 -24.99
C LEU A 335 22.91 4.26 -23.86
N VAL A 336 22.12 5.25 -23.47
CA VAL A 336 21.01 5.10 -22.53
C VAL A 336 19.68 5.16 -23.29
N VAL A 337 18.83 4.14 -23.09
CA VAL A 337 17.54 3.99 -23.79
C VAL A 337 16.39 4.27 -22.85
N GLY A 338 15.57 5.27 -23.16
CA GLY A 338 14.39 5.66 -22.37
C GLY A 338 14.44 7.12 -21.88
N ASP A 339 13.33 7.59 -21.31
CA ASP A 339 13.20 8.94 -20.71
C ASP A 339 12.43 8.93 -19.38
N GLY A 340 12.36 7.76 -18.72
CA GLY A 340 11.85 7.69 -17.34
C GLY A 340 12.84 8.30 -16.33
N PRO A 341 12.47 8.37 -15.04
CA PRO A 341 13.34 8.89 -13.99
C PRO A 341 14.73 8.25 -13.98
N SER A 342 14.81 6.92 -14.04
CA SER A 342 16.09 6.20 -14.12
C SER A 342 16.92 6.60 -15.33
N ALA A 343 16.31 6.82 -16.50
CA ALA A 343 17.05 7.20 -17.69
C ALA A 343 17.67 8.59 -17.54
N ARG A 344 16.94 9.53 -16.93
CA ARG A 344 17.39 10.91 -16.70
C ARG A 344 18.50 10.97 -15.66
N ASP A 345 18.32 10.30 -14.52
CA ASP A 345 19.33 10.26 -13.46
C ASP A 345 20.63 9.60 -13.93
N ILE A 346 20.53 8.43 -14.57
CA ILE A 346 21.71 7.73 -15.13
C ILE A 346 22.39 8.59 -16.20
N SER A 347 21.62 9.26 -17.07
CA SER A 347 22.19 10.16 -18.08
C SER A 347 22.91 11.36 -17.47
N ALA A 348 22.38 11.93 -16.38
CA ALA A 348 22.99 13.06 -15.68
C ALA A 348 24.29 12.66 -14.96
N GLU A 349 24.32 11.48 -14.35
CA GLU A 349 25.53 10.93 -13.73
C GLU A 349 26.58 10.60 -14.79
N MET A 350 26.18 9.98 -15.90
CA MET A 350 27.10 9.63 -16.99
C MET A 350 27.67 10.84 -17.71
N SER A 351 26.88 11.91 -17.92
CA SER A 351 27.37 13.09 -18.63
C SER A 351 28.49 13.83 -17.90
N THR A 352 28.59 13.64 -16.59
CA THR A 352 29.62 14.23 -15.73
C THR A 352 30.72 13.25 -15.32
N SER A 353 30.60 11.96 -15.71
CA SER A 353 31.59 10.93 -15.42
C SER A 353 32.89 11.15 -16.19
N SER A 354 34.03 10.91 -15.52
CA SER A 354 35.35 10.93 -16.16
C SER A 354 35.58 9.80 -17.17
N THR A 355 34.80 8.71 -17.10
CA THR A 355 34.91 7.54 -17.98
C THR A 355 34.14 7.70 -19.29
N THR A 356 33.02 8.43 -19.26
CA THR A 356 32.10 8.56 -20.39
C THR A 356 32.43 9.81 -21.22
N LYS A 357 33.09 9.61 -22.37
CA LYS A 357 33.45 10.68 -23.32
C LYS A 357 32.28 11.11 -24.19
N THR A 358 31.39 10.18 -24.53
CA THR A 358 30.21 10.44 -25.36
C THR A 358 29.02 9.69 -24.78
N LEU A 359 27.98 10.43 -24.41
CA LEU A 359 26.69 9.85 -23.99
C LEU A 359 25.70 9.98 -25.14
N VAL A 360 25.05 8.88 -25.50
CA VAL A 360 23.95 8.85 -26.48
C VAL A 360 22.67 8.52 -25.72
N ARG A 361 21.62 9.31 -25.93
CA ARG A 361 20.29 9.09 -25.35
C ARG A 361 19.33 8.74 -26.48
N SER A 362 18.66 7.60 -26.38
CA SER A 362 17.54 7.25 -27.27
C SER A 362 16.23 7.57 -26.56
N VAL A 363 15.55 8.60 -27.05
CA VAL A 363 14.26 9.05 -26.54
C VAL A 363 13.27 9.08 -27.71
N PRO A 364 12.22 8.24 -27.69
CA PRO A 364 11.21 8.23 -28.74
C PRO A 364 10.61 9.62 -28.97
N ASN A 365 10.40 10.00 -30.23
CA ASN A 365 9.81 11.28 -30.64
C ASN A 365 10.60 12.54 -30.21
N SER A 366 11.86 12.41 -29.78
CA SER A 366 12.71 13.57 -29.48
C SER A 366 13.46 14.06 -30.72
N PRO A 367 13.67 15.39 -30.86
CA PRO A 367 14.51 15.92 -31.92
C PRO A 367 15.97 15.48 -31.71
N ASN A 368 16.68 15.29 -32.82
CA ASN A 368 18.12 15.02 -32.77
C ASN A 368 18.87 16.26 -32.28
N THR A 369 19.68 16.11 -31.25
CA THR A 369 20.50 17.18 -30.68
C THR A 369 21.90 16.69 -30.34
N GLU A 370 22.87 17.61 -30.34
CA GLU A 370 24.23 17.38 -29.86
C GLU A 370 24.67 18.58 -29.03
N ILE A 371 24.83 18.39 -27.72
CA ILE A 371 25.21 19.44 -26.78
C ILE A 371 26.35 18.89 -25.90
N ALA A 372 27.51 19.54 -25.96
CA ALA A 372 28.73 19.07 -25.29
C ALA A 372 29.05 17.60 -25.63
N ASN A 373 29.10 16.71 -24.63
CA ASN A 373 29.33 15.27 -24.81
C ASN A 373 28.05 14.44 -24.96
N ILE A 374 26.86 15.07 -25.05
CA ILE A 374 25.57 14.38 -25.08
C ILE A 374 24.94 14.48 -26.47
N LYS A 375 24.53 13.34 -27.00
CA LYS A 375 23.73 13.20 -28.24
C LYS A 375 22.35 12.68 -27.90
N THR A 376 21.30 13.33 -28.38
CA THR A 376 19.93 12.79 -28.30
C THR A 376 19.50 12.32 -29.68
N ARG A 377 18.87 11.14 -29.71
CA ARG A 377 18.35 10.48 -30.92
C ARG A 377 16.95 9.94 -30.66
N GLY A 378 16.21 9.68 -31.74
CA GLY A 378 14.91 9.03 -31.72
C GLY A 378 14.95 7.57 -31.24
N ARG A 379 13.85 6.85 -31.48
CA ARG A 379 13.71 5.43 -31.14
C ARG A 379 14.72 4.56 -31.92
N ILE A 380 15.30 3.57 -31.25
CA ILE A 380 16.11 2.52 -31.90
C ILE A 380 15.20 1.52 -32.62
N THR A 381 15.52 1.22 -33.87
CA THR A 381 14.82 0.23 -34.70
C THR A 381 15.58 -1.08 -34.82
N SER A 382 16.90 -1.08 -34.64
CA SER A 382 17.73 -2.29 -34.73
C SER A 382 19.07 -2.14 -34.00
N TYR A 383 19.53 -3.22 -33.38
CA TYR A 383 20.87 -3.40 -32.84
C TYR A 383 21.68 -4.28 -33.81
N CYS A 384 22.83 -3.79 -34.28
CA CYS A 384 23.62 -4.49 -35.29
C CYS A 384 24.42 -5.66 -34.68
N ALA A 385 24.67 -6.69 -35.49
CA ALA A 385 25.38 -7.91 -35.07
C ALA A 385 26.88 -7.70 -34.75
N ASP A 386 27.45 -6.54 -35.12
CA ASP A 386 28.82 -6.15 -34.78
C ASP A 386 28.99 -5.68 -33.32
N LEU A 387 27.89 -5.65 -32.55
CA LEU A 387 27.87 -5.29 -31.13
C LEU A 387 28.43 -3.88 -30.83
N SER A 388 28.37 -2.98 -31.81
CA SER A 388 28.86 -1.60 -31.64
C SER A 388 28.00 -0.55 -32.35
N LYS A 389 27.06 -0.96 -33.20
CA LYS A 389 26.21 -0.07 -33.99
C LYS A 389 24.71 -0.26 -33.73
N VAL A 390 23.98 0.86 -33.72
CA VAL A 390 22.51 0.87 -33.68
C VAL A 390 21.93 1.72 -34.82
N ILE A 391 20.69 1.43 -35.20
CA ILE A 391 19.92 2.15 -36.23
C ILE A 391 18.70 2.80 -35.56
N PHE A 392 18.42 4.05 -35.90
CA PHE A 392 17.29 4.81 -35.36
C PHE A 392 16.12 4.89 -36.36
N GLU A 393 14.97 5.36 -35.88
CA GLU A 393 13.73 5.48 -36.67
C GLU A 393 13.81 6.47 -37.84
N ASP A 394 14.74 7.43 -37.79
CA ASP A 394 15.04 8.36 -38.88
C ASP A 394 16.03 7.79 -39.93
N GLY A 395 16.46 6.53 -39.75
CA GLY A 395 17.45 5.86 -40.60
C GLY A 395 18.90 6.22 -40.29
N SER A 396 19.15 7.13 -39.35
CA SER A 396 20.51 7.43 -38.88
C SER A 396 21.08 6.27 -38.07
N THR A 397 22.41 6.27 -37.91
CA THR A 397 23.12 5.25 -37.14
C THR A 397 24.11 5.85 -36.19
N GLU A 398 24.33 5.20 -35.05
CA GLU A 398 25.43 5.53 -34.15
C GLU A 398 26.33 4.30 -33.98
N GLU A 399 27.64 4.49 -34.20
CA GLU A 399 28.65 3.42 -34.22
C GLU A 399 29.64 3.55 -33.07
N GLY A 400 30.40 2.49 -32.78
CA GLY A 400 31.41 2.50 -31.73
C GLY A 400 30.83 2.64 -30.32
N ILE A 401 29.61 2.17 -30.10
CA ILE A 401 28.98 2.11 -28.77
C ILE A 401 29.68 1.01 -27.97
N ASP A 402 30.22 1.39 -26.82
CA ASP A 402 30.90 0.45 -25.93
C ASP A 402 29.89 -0.37 -25.12
N PHE A 403 28.80 0.27 -24.68
CA PHE A 403 27.81 -0.34 -23.80
C PHE A 403 26.42 0.34 -23.89
N VAL A 404 25.36 -0.44 -23.62
CA VAL A 404 23.96 0.03 -23.60
C VAL A 404 23.31 -0.15 -22.23
N ILE A 405 22.64 0.88 -21.73
CA ILE A 405 21.74 0.80 -20.59
C ILE A 405 20.30 0.94 -21.05
N LEU A 406 19.50 -0.09 -20.79
CA LEU A 406 18.06 -0.08 -21.02
C LEU A 406 17.36 0.46 -19.77
N ALA A 407 16.92 1.71 -19.80
CA ALA A 407 16.10 2.32 -18.77
C ALA A 407 14.62 2.31 -19.18
N THR A 408 14.14 1.09 -19.50
CA THR A 408 12.86 0.82 -20.17
C THR A 408 11.72 0.41 -19.23
N GLY A 409 11.95 0.53 -17.92
CA GLY A 409 10.94 0.31 -16.88
C GLY A 409 10.77 -1.16 -16.51
N TYR A 410 9.66 -1.48 -15.86
CA TYR A 410 9.46 -2.77 -15.19
C TYR A 410 8.09 -3.36 -15.49
N GLU A 411 8.00 -4.67 -15.40
CA GLU A 411 6.77 -5.44 -15.54
C GLU A 411 6.07 -5.64 -14.20
N LEU A 412 4.73 -5.66 -14.23
CA LEU A 412 3.94 -6.10 -13.09
C LEU A 412 4.00 -7.63 -13.00
N SER A 413 4.45 -8.14 -11.86
CA SER A 413 4.72 -9.56 -11.68
C SER A 413 4.24 -10.05 -10.32
N PHE A 414 3.42 -11.09 -10.34
CA PHE A 414 2.83 -11.73 -9.16
C PHE A 414 2.93 -13.26 -9.30
N PRO A 415 4.15 -13.82 -9.35
CA PRO A 415 4.37 -15.24 -9.70
C PRO A 415 3.77 -16.21 -8.67
N PHE A 416 3.47 -15.73 -7.47
CA PHE A 416 2.82 -16.47 -6.40
C PHE A 416 1.29 -16.53 -6.53
N LEU A 417 0.66 -15.79 -7.45
CA LEU A 417 -0.78 -15.90 -7.71
C LEU A 417 -1.02 -16.89 -8.85
N SER A 418 -1.83 -17.91 -8.60
CA SER A 418 -2.15 -18.89 -9.64
C SER A 418 -2.98 -18.28 -10.78
N PRO A 419 -2.94 -18.84 -12.00
CA PRO A 419 -3.77 -18.40 -13.12
C PRO A 419 -5.29 -18.45 -12.86
N GLU A 420 -5.73 -19.18 -11.83
CA GLU A 420 -7.14 -19.20 -11.42
C GLU A 420 -7.55 -17.95 -10.65
N ILE A 421 -6.60 -17.31 -9.97
CA ILE A 421 -6.79 -16.06 -9.23
C ILE A 421 -6.53 -14.86 -10.14
N LEU A 422 -5.45 -14.92 -10.92
CA LEU A 422 -4.96 -13.84 -11.74
C LEU A 422 -4.49 -14.35 -13.10
N LYS A 423 -5.32 -14.17 -14.13
CA LYS A 423 -5.07 -14.70 -15.47
C LYS A 423 -3.94 -13.94 -16.17
N PRO A 424 -2.90 -14.61 -16.69
CA PRO A 424 -1.87 -13.92 -17.46
C PRO A 424 -2.42 -13.46 -18.82
N GLY A 425 -2.02 -12.26 -19.24
CA GLY A 425 -2.32 -11.70 -20.56
C GLY A 425 -3.15 -10.42 -20.52
N LEU A 426 -3.42 -9.86 -21.70
CA LEU A 426 -4.28 -8.69 -21.85
C LEU A 426 -5.73 -9.07 -21.51
N ALA A 427 -6.43 -8.16 -20.81
CA ALA A 427 -7.86 -8.27 -20.60
C ALA A 427 -8.62 -8.07 -21.91
N PRO A 428 -9.81 -8.69 -22.09
CA PRO A 428 -10.65 -8.43 -23.25
C PRO A 428 -11.16 -6.98 -23.26
N PRO A 429 -11.48 -6.41 -24.44
CA PRO A 429 -12.12 -5.10 -24.55
C PRO A 429 -13.46 -5.07 -23.80
N ILE A 430 -13.79 -3.91 -23.21
CA ILE A 430 -15.03 -3.68 -22.45
C ILE A 430 -15.86 -2.58 -23.15
N PRO A 431 -17.19 -2.51 -22.93
CA PRO A 431 -18.06 -3.38 -22.10
C PRO A 431 -18.44 -4.73 -22.76
N PRO A 432 -18.86 -5.75 -21.97
CA PRO A 432 -19.00 -5.78 -20.51
C PRO A 432 -17.68 -6.06 -19.78
N LEU A 433 -17.62 -5.81 -18.47
CA LEU A 433 -16.46 -6.19 -17.66
C LEU A 433 -16.20 -7.70 -17.69
N PRO A 434 -14.92 -8.13 -17.72
CA PRO A 434 -14.58 -9.53 -17.63
C PRO A 434 -14.93 -10.10 -16.25
N ARG A 435 -15.21 -11.41 -16.20
CA ARG A 435 -15.56 -12.12 -14.96
C ARG A 435 -14.36 -12.53 -14.10
N ASP A 436 -13.18 -12.49 -14.70
CA ASP A 436 -11.89 -12.85 -14.10
C ASP A 436 -10.99 -11.62 -14.09
N THR A 437 -10.02 -11.60 -13.18
CA THR A 437 -8.97 -10.58 -13.13
C THR A 437 -7.76 -11.04 -13.92
N TYR A 438 -7.20 -10.13 -14.71
CA TYR A 438 -6.08 -10.33 -15.61
C TYR A 438 -4.85 -9.57 -15.12
N ASN A 439 -3.68 -10.11 -15.42
CA ASN A 439 -2.38 -9.47 -15.27
C ASN A 439 -1.66 -9.48 -16.60
N SER A 440 -1.61 -8.33 -17.25
CA SER A 440 -0.66 -8.10 -18.32
C SER A 440 0.68 -7.70 -17.72
N THR A 441 1.73 -7.54 -18.54
CA THR A 441 2.98 -6.96 -18.03
C THR A 441 2.85 -5.48 -17.63
N TYR A 442 1.71 -4.82 -17.89
CA TYR A 442 1.49 -3.39 -17.65
C TYR A 442 0.44 -3.09 -16.56
N ASN A 443 -0.60 -3.91 -16.41
CA ASN A 443 -1.68 -3.65 -15.45
C ASN A 443 -2.34 -4.91 -14.88
N VAL A 444 -3.02 -4.71 -13.75
CA VAL A 444 -3.99 -5.66 -13.19
C VAL A 444 -5.40 -5.11 -13.44
N PHE A 445 -6.30 -5.93 -14.00
CA PHE A 445 -7.61 -5.46 -14.44
C PHE A 445 -8.68 -6.58 -14.43
N PRO A 446 -9.94 -6.31 -14.02
CA PRO A 446 -10.47 -5.06 -13.50
C PRO A 446 -10.27 -4.98 -11.98
N LEU A 447 -10.02 -3.76 -11.49
CA LEU A 447 -9.85 -3.48 -10.07
C LEU A 447 -10.76 -2.32 -9.65
N ALA A 448 -11.65 -2.57 -8.70
CA ALA A 448 -12.36 -1.52 -7.97
C ALA A 448 -11.34 -0.64 -7.24
N LYS A 449 -11.45 0.68 -7.44
CA LYS A 449 -10.51 1.69 -6.93
C LYS A 449 -9.02 1.42 -7.20
N HIS A 450 -8.66 0.64 -8.23
CA HIS A 450 -7.28 0.14 -8.44
C HIS A 450 -6.70 -0.74 -7.30
N ILE A 451 -7.55 -1.26 -6.41
CA ILE A 451 -7.15 -2.04 -5.22
C ILE A 451 -7.76 -3.44 -5.25
N PHE A 452 -9.08 -3.57 -5.44
CA PHE A 452 -9.81 -4.82 -5.19
C PHE A 452 -10.21 -5.52 -6.49
N PRO A 453 -9.92 -6.82 -6.68
CA PRO A 453 -10.35 -7.59 -7.84
C PRO A 453 -11.86 -7.66 -8.00
N LEU A 454 -12.38 -7.00 -9.04
CA LEU A 454 -13.81 -7.02 -9.36
C LEU A 454 -14.10 -8.26 -10.22
N GLN A 455 -14.31 -9.40 -9.57
CA GLN A 455 -14.49 -10.71 -10.21
C GLN A 455 -15.52 -11.57 -9.46
N SER A 456 -15.88 -12.72 -10.04
CA SER A 456 -17.03 -13.54 -9.60
C SER A 456 -16.70 -14.79 -8.76
N ARG A 457 -15.42 -15.13 -8.59
CA ARG A 457 -14.94 -16.36 -7.92
C ARG A 457 -14.72 -16.19 -6.42
N TYR A 458 -14.44 -14.98 -5.96
CA TYR A 458 -14.23 -14.65 -4.54
C TYR A 458 -14.74 -13.23 -4.22
N PRO A 459 -14.97 -12.86 -2.96
CA PRO A 459 -15.36 -11.49 -2.63
C PRO A 459 -14.23 -10.49 -2.95
N PRO A 460 -14.51 -9.32 -3.60
CA PRO A 460 -13.49 -8.31 -3.90
C PRO A 460 -12.70 -7.86 -2.66
N SER A 461 -13.35 -7.79 -1.50
CA SER A 461 -12.75 -7.41 -0.22
C SER A 461 -11.90 -8.51 0.44
N SER A 462 -11.65 -9.65 -0.21
CA SER A 462 -10.80 -10.73 0.35
C SER A 462 -9.35 -10.72 -0.13
N LEU A 463 -9.06 -10.01 -1.23
CA LEU A 463 -7.72 -9.83 -1.80
C LEU A 463 -7.56 -8.37 -2.21
N ALA A 464 -6.46 -7.73 -1.83
CA ALA A 464 -6.18 -6.35 -2.20
C ALA A 464 -4.79 -6.24 -2.84
N PHE A 465 -4.67 -5.47 -3.92
CA PHE A 465 -3.40 -5.04 -4.47
C PHE A 465 -3.10 -3.63 -4.00
N MET A 466 -1.85 -3.40 -3.61
CA MET A 466 -1.37 -2.08 -3.24
C MET A 466 -0.31 -1.57 -4.21
N CYS A 467 -0.20 -0.25 -4.28
CA CYS A 467 0.93 0.43 -4.94
C CYS A 467 1.04 0.15 -6.44
N LEU A 468 -0.08 0.03 -7.18
CA LEU A 468 -0.02 -0.19 -8.63
C LEU A 468 0.12 1.10 -9.45
N LEU A 469 -0.33 2.23 -8.91
CA LEU A 469 -0.31 3.52 -9.60
C LEU A 469 1.11 4.06 -9.77
N MET A 470 1.37 4.61 -10.96
CA MET A 470 2.64 5.20 -11.38
C MET A 470 2.49 6.71 -11.56
N ARG A 471 3.62 7.44 -11.47
CA ARG A 471 3.69 8.92 -11.53
C ARG A 471 2.89 9.60 -10.41
N VAL A 472 3.04 9.05 -9.21
CA VAL A 472 2.38 9.48 -7.98
C VAL A 472 3.39 9.85 -6.90
N VAL A 473 2.91 10.46 -5.82
CA VAL A 473 3.61 10.60 -4.54
C VAL A 473 3.32 9.33 -3.71
N PRO A 474 4.29 8.40 -3.57
CA PRO A 474 3.98 7.03 -3.20
C PRO A 474 3.54 6.84 -1.74
N PHE A 475 4.26 7.32 -0.74
CA PHE A 475 3.98 6.94 0.66
C PHE A 475 2.61 7.44 1.17
N PRO A 476 2.20 8.71 0.96
CA PRO A 476 0.86 9.16 1.32
C PRO A 476 -0.27 8.44 0.57
N LEU A 477 -0.02 8.04 -0.69
CA LEU A 477 -0.97 7.25 -1.46
C LEU A 477 -1.14 5.85 -0.84
N MET A 478 -0.03 5.20 -0.48
CA MET A 478 -0.02 3.88 0.17
C MET A 478 -0.77 3.93 1.51
N GLU A 479 -0.61 5.00 2.27
CA GLU A 479 -1.35 5.22 3.52
C GLU A 479 -2.86 5.35 3.28
N ALA A 480 -3.29 6.10 2.25
CA ALA A 480 -4.70 6.21 1.88
C ALA A 480 -5.26 4.85 1.41
N GLN A 481 -4.54 4.11 0.57
CA GLN A 481 -4.93 2.77 0.12
C GLN A 481 -5.05 1.79 1.30
N ALA A 482 -4.10 1.81 2.24
CA ALA A 482 -4.14 0.95 3.43
C ALA A 482 -5.40 1.19 4.28
N ARG A 483 -5.80 2.46 4.46
CA ARG A 483 -7.04 2.80 5.18
C ARG A 483 -8.29 2.28 4.47
N VAL A 484 -8.34 2.39 3.14
CA VAL A 484 -9.44 1.86 2.31
C VAL A 484 -9.51 0.34 2.40
N ILE A 485 -8.37 -0.35 2.39
CA ILE A 485 -8.30 -1.81 2.56
C ILE A 485 -8.86 -2.22 3.92
N VAL A 486 -8.42 -1.57 5.01
CA VAL A 486 -8.95 -1.83 6.35
C VAL A 486 -10.45 -1.54 6.39
N HIS A 487 -10.92 -0.43 5.81
CA HIS A 487 -12.35 -0.12 5.76
C HIS A 487 -13.16 -1.23 5.05
N ALA A 488 -12.71 -1.70 3.88
CA ALA A 488 -13.37 -2.77 3.14
C ALA A 488 -13.30 -4.13 3.87
N PHE A 489 -12.23 -4.40 4.62
CA PHE A 489 -12.12 -5.61 5.44
C PHE A 489 -13.09 -5.61 6.63
N VAL A 490 -13.36 -4.43 7.21
CA VAL A 490 -14.39 -4.23 8.23
C VAL A 490 -15.79 -4.32 7.62
N ASN A 491 -15.99 -3.67 6.47
CA ASN A 491 -17.26 -3.55 5.76
C ASN A 491 -17.16 -4.15 4.34
N PRO A 492 -17.21 -5.49 4.17
CA PRO A 492 -17.08 -6.13 2.86
C PRO A 492 -18.05 -5.62 1.80
N ASP A 493 -19.26 -5.23 2.21
CA ASP A 493 -20.33 -4.73 1.33
C ASP A 493 -20.18 -3.24 0.98
N ALA A 494 -19.14 -2.55 1.48
CA ALA A 494 -18.88 -1.14 1.15
C ALA A 494 -18.38 -0.97 -0.29
N ILE A 495 -17.86 -2.03 -0.92
CA ILE A 495 -17.50 -2.03 -2.33
C ILE A 495 -18.78 -2.23 -3.14
N ASN A 496 -19.24 -1.17 -3.80
CA ASN A 496 -20.42 -1.23 -4.66
C ASN A 496 -20.02 -1.65 -6.08
N ASP A 497 -20.16 -2.94 -6.38
CA ASP A 497 -19.78 -3.53 -7.67
C ASP A 497 -20.35 -2.79 -8.90
N THR A 498 -21.56 -2.22 -8.78
CA THR A 498 -22.20 -1.51 -9.90
C THR A 498 -21.58 -0.14 -10.12
N GLU A 499 -21.34 0.61 -9.05
CA GLU A 499 -20.69 1.91 -9.10
C GLU A 499 -19.24 1.78 -9.58
N GLU A 500 -18.49 0.84 -9.02
CA GLU A 500 -17.12 0.55 -9.44
C GLU A 500 -17.06 0.10 -10.91
N ALA A 501 -18.05 -0.66 -11.39
CA ALA A 501 -18.10 -1.04 -12.79
C ALA A 501 -18.32 0.16 -13.72
N VAL A 502 -19.18 1.11 -13.32
CA VAL A 502 -19.40 2.36 -14.06
C VAL A 502 -18.12 3.18 -14.12
N ASP A 503 -17.43 3.37 -12.99
CA ASP A 503 -16.19 4.14 -12.92
C ASP A 503 -15.09 3.54 -13.81
N ILE A 504 -14.93 2.20 -13.78
CA ILE A 504 -13.97 1.49 -14.62
C ILE A 504 -14.31 1.68 -16.11
N ILE A 505 -15.58 1.54 -16.49
CA ILE A 505 -16.00 1.70 -17.90
C ILE A 505 -15.80 3.14 -18.36
N THR A 506 -16.16 4.13 -17.53
CA THR A 506 -15.94 5.54 -17.85
C THR A 506 -14.45 5.83 -18.05
N HIS A 507 -13.58 5.37 -17.15
CA HIS A 507 -12.14 5.57 -17.31
C HIS A 507 -11.59 4.89 -18.58
N TYR A 508 -12.09 3.70 -18.91
CA TYR A 508 -11.71 2.99 -20.13
C TYR A 508 -12.10 3.75 -21.40
N GLU A 509 -13.32 4.29 -21.46
CA GLU A 509 -13.79 5.08 -22.60
C GLU A 509 -13.04 6.43 -22.71
N ASP A 510 -12.69 7.06 -21.59
CA ASP A 510 -11.84 8.26 -21.59
C ASP A 510 -10.46 7.97 -22.22
N LEU A 511 -9.81 6.86 -21.83
CA LEU A 511 -8.53 6.45 -22.40
C LEU A 511 -8.66 6.10 -23.89
N ARG A 512 -9.72 5.38 -24.26
CA ARG A 512 -10.00 5.03 -25.65
C ARG A 512 -10.18 6.29 -26.51
N HIS A 513 -10.91 7.28 -26.01
CA HIS A 513 -11.09 8.57 -26.67
C HIS A 513 -9.76 9.33 -26.82
N GLU A 514 -8.92 9.33 -25.78
CA GLU A 514 -7.59 9.94 -25.84
C GLU A 514 -6.67 9.28 -26.88
N ILE A 515 -6.74 7.95 -27.01
CA ILE A 515 -5.90 7.18 -27.94
C ILE A 515 -6.31 7.41 -29.41
N GLY A 516 -7.61 7.58 -29.66
CA GLY A 516 -8.18 7.68 -31.01
C GLY A 516 -8.33 6.33 -31.72
N ASP A 517 -8.68 6.36 -33.00
CA ASP A 517 -9.00 5.16 -33.77
C ASP A 517 -7.74 4.36 -34.17
N ILE A 518 -7.63 3.15 -33.64
CA ILE A 518 -6.63 2.13 -33.99
C ILE A 518 -7.27 0.73 -33.95
N ASP A 519 -6.53 -0.30 -34.35
CA ASP A 519 -7.00 -1.69 -34.23
C ASP A 519 -7.22 -2.09 -32.76
N ALA A 520 -8.11 -3.08 -32.55
CA ALA A 520 -8.57 -3.46 -31.22
C ALA A 520 -7.46 -4.06 -30.32
N ASP A 521 -6.50 -4.78 -30.91
CA ASP A 521 -5.40 -5.40 -30.16
C ASP A 521 -4.42 -4.32 -29.69
N ALA A 522 -4.05 -3.39 -30.57
CA ALA A 522 -3.22 -2.24 -30.22
C ALA A 522 -3.92 -1.31 -29.22
N MET A 523 -5.25 -1.16 -29.30
CA MET A 523 -6.05 -0.41 -28.32
C MET A 523 -5.93 -1.04 -26.93
N SER A 524 -6.14 -2.35 -26.82
CA SER A 524 -6.07 -3.07 -25.55
C SER A 524 -4.68 -2.96 -24.91
N GLU A 525 -3.62 -3.06 -25.71
CA GLU A 525 -2.25 -2.88 -25.22
C GLU A 525 -1.98 -1.44 -24.76
N LYS A 526 -2.42 -0.42 -25.52
CA LYS A 526 -2.23 0.99 -25.14
C LYS A 526 -3.01 1.37 -23.88
N ILE A 527 -4.26 0.94 -23.75
CA ILE A 527 -5.05 1.16 -22.54
C ILE A 527 -4.37 0.47 -21.35
N SER A 528 -3.92 -0.78 -21.51
CA SER A 528 -3.19 -1.50 -20.47
C SER A 528 -1.94 -0.76 -19.98
N LYS A 529 -1.17 -0.15 -20.90
CA LYS A 529 -0.01 0.72 -20.58
C LYS A 529 -0.38 1.99 -19.81
N MET A 530 -1.57 2.53 -20.05
CA MET A 530 -2.03 3.80 -19.48
C MET A 530 -2.83 3.62 -18.18
N TRP A 531 -3.36 2.42 -17.93
CA TRP A 531 -4.37 2.15 -16.91
C TRP A 531 -3.98 2.55 -15.49
N HIS A 532 -2.73 2.30 -15.09
CA HIS A 532 -2.22 2.67 -13.77
C HIS A 532 -1.34 3.92 -13.81
N VAL A 533 -1.35 4.70 -14.89
CA VAL A 533 -0.50 5.88 -15.01
C VAL A 533 -1.30 7.14 -14.67
N CYS A 534 -1.04 7.72 -13.50
CA CYS A 534 -1.62 9.01 -13.14
C CYS A 534 -0.98 10.15 -13.94
N ARG A 535 -1.79 11.14 -14.31
CA ARG A 535 -1.33 12.37 -14.98
C ARG A 535 -1.77 13.59 -14.19
N GLY A 536 -0.85 14.54 -14.03
CA GLY A 536 -1.11 15.80 -13.34
C GLY A 536 -1.57 15.60 -11.90
N ASP A 537 -2.68 16.25 -11.58
CA ASP A 537 -3.32 16.32 -10.27
C ASP A 537 -4.28 15.16 -9.97
N LYS A 538 -4.61 14.31 -10.96
CA LYS A 538 -5.55 13.17 -10.78
C LYS A 538 -5.22 12.27 -9.59
N GLN A 539 -3.93 12.12 -9.26
CA GLN A 539 -3.51 11.34 -8.09
C GLN A 539 -4.03 11.92 -6.76
N PHE A 540 -4.21 13.24 -6.68
CA PHE A 540 -4.63 13.92 -5.46
C PHE A 540 -6.14 13.82 -5.30
N SER A 541 -6.90 14.01 -6.38
CA SER A 541 -8.35 13.75 -6.39
C SER A 541 -8.65 12.30 -6.02
N TYR A 542 -7.90 11.34 -6.58
CA TYR A 542 -8.00 9.93 -6.20
C TYR A 542 -7.72 9.71 -4.70
N ARG A 543 -6.68 10.35 -4.14
CA ARG A 543 -6.41 10.27 -2.69
C ARG A 543 -7.53 10.86 -1.84
N ASP A 544 -8.11 11.98 -2.24
CA ASP A 544 -9.24 12.61 -1.56
C ASP A 544 -10.47 11.70 -1.59
N GLU A 545 -10.73 11.02 -2.72
CA GLU A 545 -11.78 10.01 -2.86
C GLU A 545 -11.54 8.79 -1.97
N LEU A 546 -10.30 8.29 -1.89
CA LEU A 546 -9.94 7.20 -0.98
C LEU A 546 -10.17 7.60 0.49
N HIS A 547 -9.79 8.82 0.87
CA HIS A 547 -10.02 9.31 2.23
C HIS A 547 -11.51 9.42 2.55
N ARG A 548 -12.32 9.94 1.61
CA ARG A 548 -13.78 10.01 1.75
C ARG A 548 -14.42 8.64 1.87
N PHE A 549 -13.97 7.66 1.08
CA PHE A 549 -14.46 6.29 1.16
C PHE A 549 -14.13 5.64 2.51
N ALA A 550 -12.94 5.91 3.06
CA ALA A 550 -12.50 5.34 4.33
C ALA A 550 -12.95 6.16 5.57
N GLU A 551 -13.65 7.28 5.37
CA GLU A 551 -14.02 8.23 6.44
C GLU A 551 -14.87 7.52 7.51
N ARG A 552 -14.53 7.77 8.78
CA ARG A 552 -15.30 7.33 9.94
C ARG A 552 -16.03 8.55 10.49
N ASP A 553 -17.33 8.40 10.78
CA ASP A 553 -18.19 9.49 11.25
C ASP A 553 -17.48 10.38 12.29
N GLY A 554 -17.39 11.69 12.02
CA GLY A 554 -16.94 12.70 12.99
C GLY A 554 -15.48 13.17 12.89
N LEU A 555 -14.64 12.59 12.02
CA LEU A 555 -13.30 13.09 11.71
C LEU A 555 -13.34 13.77 10.34
N GLY A 556 -13.43 15.11 10.31
CA GLY A 556 -13.69 15.87 9.08
C GLY A 556 -12.81 15.52 7.88
N MET A 557 -13.32 15.84 6.68
CA MET A 557 -12.76 15.47 5.38
C MET A 557 -11.24 15.73 5.27
N VAL A 558 -10.48 14.63 5.13
CA VAL A 558 -9.04 14.69 4.86
C VAL A 558 -8.84 14.94 3.37
N VAL A 559 -8.28 16.11 3.03
CA VAL A 559 -7.91 16.48 1.66
C VAL A 559 -6.41 16.72 1.54
N VAL A 560 -5.86 16.47 0.36
CA VAL A 560 -4.47 16.78 0.05
C VAL A 560 -4.25 18.30 0.12
N PRO A 561 -3.34 18.80 0.98
CA PRO A 561 -3.03 20.22 1.08
C PRO A 561 -2.56 20.84 -0.25
N ASP A 562 -2.98 22.08 -0.53
CA ASP A 562 -2.64 22.74 -1.80
C ASP A 562 -1.14 22.96 -2.00
N TRP A 563 -0.38 23.17 -0.91
CA TRP A 563 1.07 23.31 -1.00
C TRP A 563 1.76 22.03 -1.52
N ILE A 564 1.17 20.85 -1.29
CA ILE A 564 1.67 19.59 -1.85
C ILE A 564 1.46 19.56 -3.36
N LYS A 565 0.28 20.00 -3.82
CA LYS A 565 -0.07 20.08 -5.24
C LYS A 565 0.88 21.03 -5.96
N GLU A 566 1.08 22.22 -5.39
CA GLU A 566 2.03 23.24 -5.86
C GLU A 566 3.47 22.70 -5.93
N ALA A 567 3.96 22.08 -4.86
CA ALA A 567 5.31 21.53 -4.82
C ALA A 567 5.50 20.37 -5.82
N TYR A 568 4.48 19.54 -6.02
CA TYR A 568 4.53 18.46 -7.01
C TYR A 568 4.51 18.98 -8.45
N GLU A 569 3.70 20.00 -8.75
CA GLU A 569 3.70 20.68 -10.05
C GLU A 569 5.07 21.29 -10.36
N ARG A 570 5.73 21.86 -9.34
CA ARG A 570 7.06 22.49 -9.45
C ARG A 570 8.24 21.57 -9.15
N LYS A 571 8.03 20.25 -9.09
CA LYS A 571 9.06 19.28 -8.66
C LYS A 571 10.34 19.30 -9.50
N GLU A 572 10.23 19.53 -10.82
CA GLU A 572 11.39 19.58 -11.72
C GLU A 572 12.23 20.84 -11.44
N VAL A 573 11.58 22.00 -11.30
CA VAL A 573 12.23 23.27 -10.93
C VAL A 573 12.92 23.16 -9.57
N LEU A 574 12.22 22.58 -8.58
CA LEU A 574 12.77 22.34 -7.25
C LEU A 574 13.99 21.41 -7.30
N ARG A 575 13.94 20.38 -8.15
CA ARG A 575 15.01 19.39 -8.31
C ARG A 575 16.24 20.02 -8.95
N GLU A 576 16.08 20.76 -10.04
CA GLU A 576 17.17 21.46 -10.73
C GLU A 576 17.84 22.48 -9.80
N LEU A 577 17.05 23.27 -9.06
CA LEU A 577 17.58 24.19 -8.07
C LEU A 577 18.37 23.45 -6.99
N TRP A 578 17.84 22.35 -6.46
CA TRP A 578 18.52 21.59 -5.41
C TRP A 578 19.87 21.04 -5.88
N VAL A 579 19.94 20.49 -7.09
CA VAL A 579 21.19 19.99 -7.68
C VAL A 579 22.23 21.12 -7.79
N ASP A 580 21.82 22.30 -8.25
CA ASP A 580 22.68 23.49 -8.32
C ASP A 580 23.16 23.94 -6.93
N LEU A 581 22.29 23.98 -5.93
CA LEU A 581 22.65 24.31 -4.54
C LEU A 581 23.66 23.30 -3.97
N VAL A 582 23.48 22.00 -4.23
CA VAL A 582 24.42 20.95 -3.81
C VAL A 582 25.78 21.17 -4.47
N SER A 583 25.81 21.45 -5.78
CA SER A 583 27.07 21.70 -6.51
C SER A 583 27.87 22.90 -5.99
N LYS A 584 27.18 23.87 -5.38
CA LYS A 584 27.78 25.07 -4.79
C LYS A 584 28.14 24.93 -3.32
N GLY A 585 27.74 23.82 -2.69
CA GLY A 585 27.88 23.61 -1.24
C GLY A 585 26.95 24.48 -0.39
N GLU A 586 25.86 24.99 -0.97
CA GLU A 586 24.89 25.87 -0.31
C GLU A 586 23.66 25.12 0.23
N ALA A 587 23.45 23.87 -0.20
CA ALA A 587 22.23 23.10 0.08
C ALA A 587 21.91 22.94 1.58
N ASP A 588 22.92 22.69 2.42
CA ASP A 588 22.73 22.47 3.85
C ASP A 588 22.19 23.72 4.57
N ASP A 589 22.56 24.91 4.11
CA ASP A 589 22.12 26.18 4.72
C ASP A 589 20.63 26.45 4.49
N TRP A 590 20.03 25.86 3.46
CA TRP A 590 18.60 25.98 3.20
C TRP A 590 17.73 25.15 4.14
N VAL A 591 18.26 24.03 4.64
CA VAL A 591 17.49 23.05 5.43
C VAL A 591 17.93 23.00 6.90
N ARG A 592 19.02 23.65 7.28
CA ARG A 592 19.53 23.70 8.66
C ARG A 592 18.46 24.19 9.64
N GLY A 593 18.13 23.36 10.62
CA GLY A 593 17.13 23.64 11.66
C GLY A 593 15.67 23.57 11.19
N VAL A 594 15.43 23.24 9.92
CA VAL A 594 14.08 23.15 9.37
C VAL A 594 13.41 21.86 9.83
N GLY A 595 12.16 21.95 10.29
CA GLY A 595 11.35 20.83 10.73
C GLY A 595 11.34 20.65 12.24
N GLU A 596 12.12 21.41 13.00
CA GLU A 596 12.13 21.38 14.46
C GLU A 596 10.81 21.88 15.06
N LYS A 597 10.12 22.81 14.39
CA LYS A 597 8.82 23.34 14.82
C LYS A 597 7.62 22.74 14.08
N GLY A 598 7.87 21.77 13.19
CA GLY A 598 6.85 21.05 12.43
C GLY A 598 6.78 21.40 10.94
N GLU A 599 5.75 20.90 10.28
CA GLU A 599 5.64 20.87 8.81
C GLU A 599 5.67 22.24 8.14
N HIS A 600 5.11 23.28 8.78
CA HIS A 600 5.04 24.62 8.22
C HIS A 600 6.41 25.19 7.83
N GLU A 601 7.49 24.84 8.55
CA GLU A 601 8.85 25.27 8.19
C GLU A 601 9.31 24.68 6.84
N TRP A 602 8.91 23.44 6.53
CA TRP A 602 9.17 22.82 5.23
C TRP A 602 8.39 23.49 4.11
N VAL A 603 7.13 23.84 4.36
CA VAL A 603 6.29 24.60 3.41
C VAL A 603 6.94 25.94 3.08
N ASP A 604 7.44 26.66 4.09
CA ASP A 604 8.10 27.95 3.90
C ASP A 604 9.40 27.82 3.11
N VAL A 605 10.21 26.78 3.35
CA VAL A 605 11.43 26.51 2.57
C VAL A 605 11.11 26.19 1.11
N LEU A 606 10.13 25.33 0.85
CA LEU A 606 9.71 24.97 -0.51
C LEU A 606 9.25 26.21 -1.28
N ARG A 607 8.42 27.07 -0.69
CA ARG A 607 7.97 28.32 -1.30
C ARG A 607 9.14 29.28 -1.56
N ARG A 608 10.07 29.42 -0.60
CA ARG A 608 11.28 30.25 -0.80
C ARG A 608 12.15 29.72 -1.94
N MET A 609 12.31 28.40 -2.06
CA MET A 609 13.05 27.76 -3.15
C MET A 609 12.38 28.02 -4.51
N ILE A 610 11.07 27.82 -4.61
CA ILE A 610 10.29 28.12 -5.83
C ILE A 610 10.47 29.59 -6.23
N GLN A 611 10.28 30.51 -5.29
CA GLN A 611 10.43 31.94 -5.53
C GLN A 611 11.85 32.33 -5.95
N TYR A 612 12.86 31.67 -5.37
CA TYR A 612 14.27 31.89 -5.72
C TYR A 612 14.57 31.42 -7.14
N ALA A 613 14.07 30.25 -7.54
CA ALA A 613 14.21 29.74 -8.90
C ALA A 613 13.59 30.68 -9.94
N GLU A 614 12.36 31.14 -9.71
CA GLU A 614 11.68 32.10 -10.61
C GLU A 614 12.42 33.43 -10.73
N ASN A 615 12.94 33.94 -9.62
CA ASN A 615 13.72 35.18 -9.64
C ASN A 615 15.04 35.02 -10.40
N ARG A 616 15.66 33.84 -10.35
CA ARG A 616 16.85 33.50 -11.12
C ARG A 616 16.54 33.45 -12.61
N GLU A 617 15.44 32.80 -13.02
CA GLU A 617 14.99 32.75 -14.41
C GLU A 617 14.72 34.15 -14.97
N LYS A 618 13.97 35.00 -14.25
CA LYS A 618 13.72 36.39 -14.66
C LYS A 618 15.00 37.20 -14.83
N ARG A 619 16.00 37.01 -13.95
CA ARG A 619 17.31 37.67 -14.07
C ARG A 619 18.11 37.20 -15.29
N LEU A 620 18.00 35.92 -15.65
CA LEU A 620 18.67 35.38 -16.83
C LEU A 620 18.00 35.88 -18.13
N ALA A 621 16.67 35.85 -18.19
CA ALA A 621 15.90 36.40 -19.32
C ALA A 621 16.15 37.92 -19.50
N GLY A 622 16.18 38.69 -18.42
CA GLY A 622 16.50 40.12 -18.47
C GLY A 622 17.96 40.42 -18.85
N LYS A 623 18.90 39.47 -18.67
CA LYS A 623 20.28 39.60 -19.17
C LYS A 623 20.38 39.29 -20.66
N GLU A 624 19.59 38.35 -21.18
CA GLU A 624 19.51 38.07 -22.62
C GLU A 624 18.89 39.24 -23.39
N GLU A 625 17.83 39.88 -22.87
CA GLU A 625 17.28 41.10 -23.48
C GLU A 625 18.29 42.25 -23.52
N ASN A 626 19.09 42.43 -22.46
CA ASN A 626 20.15 43.44 -22.44
C ASN A 626 21.34 43.12 -23.38
N TYR A 627 21.62 41.83 -23.64
CA TYR A 627 22.59 41.41 -24.64
C TYR A 627 22.09 41.67 -26.07
N ILE A 628 20.81 41.39 -26.35
CA ILE A 628 20.18 41.66 -27.65
C ILE A 628 20.11 43.18 -27.92
N VAL A 629 19.78 44.00 -26.92
CA VAL A 629 19.78 45.46 -27.05
C VAL A 629 21.20 46.03 -27.18
N GLY A 630 22.19 45.40 -26.53
CA GLY A 630 23.61 45.77 -26.62
C GLY A 630 24.24 45.49 -28.00
N ASP A 631 23.81 44.43 -28.68
CA ASP A 631 24.28 44.09 -30.04
C ASP A 631 23.55 44.87 -31.15
N ILE A 632 22.29 45.28 -30.93
CA ILE A 632 21.58 46.18 -31.85
C ILE A 632 22.14 47.62 -31.79
N ALA A 633 22.77 48.02 -30.68
CA ALA A 633 23.43 49.32 -30.55
C ALA A 633 24.85 49.38 -31.18
N LYS A 634 25.33 48.31 -31.81
CA LYS A 634 26.64 48.22 -32.50
C LYS A 634 26.54 47.94 -34.01
N LEU A 635 25.34 47.93 -34.57
CA LEU A 635 25.07 48.02 -36.02
C LEU A 635 24.54 49.43 -36.33
#